data_AF-A0A3S9N2X2-F1
#
_entry.id   AF-A0A3S9N2X2-F1
#
_cell.length_a   1.000
_cell.length_b   1.000
_cell.length_c   1.000
_cell.angle_alpha   90.00
_cell.angle_beta   90.00
_cell.angle_gamma   90.00
#
_symmetry.space_group_name_H-M   'P 1'
#
loop_
_entity.id
_entity.type
_entity.pdbx_description
1 polymer ?
#
loop_
_entity_poly.entity_id
_entity_poly.type
_entity_poly.pdbx_seq_one_letter_code
_entity_poly.pdbx_strand_id
1 'polypeptide(L)'
;MSVVVKELKDVRPPLLWEPAVGAETDDFVKRKQANDQIPPEALQRVVFEAQQILGRCVNPGEPPEGATGLAVGYVQSGKTLSFTTLAALARDNGYGMVVLIAGVLDNLLKQTLTRLTTDLNLAGGLARPWVLIDRPTPDKASETQLRQHLAKWSDPSLSPLKKRTVMVVVLKNHKRMGNLRACLKGLDLSAVPTLVIDDEADQASLNNFAYANRRTGSNKKSSNYSEVTALKALLPHHTYVQYTATPQAPLLVGLSDALSPTFAELLSPGDGYVGGKVLFAPLAKYSRAIPDAEADASLATSPDGPPKTLVDALRIFLLGACAVEASGKVAHRTMMIHPSQQTAFHNDYQVWIADLMDAWRPMASDEALKDEFFEDFRKAHADLAETVGDTLPSLEELALHMPYVLKTVNYREVNSTGPGSEPVDWSGCEYWILVGGAKLDRGFTVEGLTVTYMPRPIGTGNADNLQQRARFYGYKQKYIGYCRVYLRRDVKDAFRNYVEHEEAIHESLRKTRGEPLSKWNRQFTLDGAMNPTRRNVIGIPLDEVVASNWVHPKAAYVDPHCVEDNRQVFKDFIAQLGGLDNGVAANDVDPDRYIDKRAGKKNILFENVSLESVIDDLLERLRMGDGDDAVLRVGCVLALRQLIKDGQTHADVFIIGELVAQNRSKKAGAINQVFQGKNPDTTDRSQLLYGGDREFVSASRVSLHLRTFNLLNASTKVPEERDVPWFAMHVPESLKKRLLIQAEGV
;
A
#
# COMPACT_ATOMS: atom_id res chain seq x y z
N MET A 1 -11.78 2.24 33.31
CA MET A 1 -11.45 1.45 32.11
C MET A 1 -11.06 0.07 32.59
N SER A 2 -11.78 -0.99 32.19
CA SER A 2 -11.38 -2.36 32.50
C SER A 2 -10.16 -2.71 31.64
N VAL A 3 -9.02 -2.98 32.27
CA VAL A 3 -7.84 -3.52 31.57
C VAL A 3 -8.20 -4.93 31.12
N VAL A 4 -8.58 -5.09 29.85
CA VAL A 4 -8.74 -6.41 29.25
C VAL A 4 -7.34 -6.98 29.08
N VAL A 5 -6.95 -7.88 29.99
CA VAL A 5 -5.73 -8.67 29.85
C VAL A 5 -5.95 -9.60 28.66
N LYS A 6 -5.27 -9.33 27.54
CA LYS A 6 -5.31 -10.21 26.36
C LYS A 6 -4.36 -11.37 26.61
N GLU A 7 -4.91 -12.57 26.76
CA GLU A 7 -4.10 -13.79 26.86
C GLU A 7 -3.94 -14.46 25.49
N LEU A 8 -2.80 -15.13 25.25
CA LEU A 8 -2.55 -15.82 23.98
C LEU A 8 -3.57 -16.92 23.68
N LYS A 9 -4.04 -17.62 24.72
CA LYS A 9 -5.08 -18.66 24.62
C LYS A 9 -6.41 -18.15 24.06
N ASP A 10 -6.65 -16.84 24.18
CA ASP A 10 -7.86 -16.16 23.71
C ASP A 10 -7.69 -15.61 22.29
N VAL A 11 -6.48 -15.68 21.72
CA VAL A 11 -6.25 -15.33 20.32
C VAL A 11 -7.06 -16.29 19.44
N ARG A 12 -7.81 -15.69 18.51
CA ARG A 12 -8.59 -16.43 17.51
C ARG A 12 -8.14 -16.04 16.10
N PRO A 13 -7.95 -17.03 15.21
CA PRO A 13 -7.95 -18.47 15.51
C PRO A 13 -6.72 -18.88 16.37
N PRO A 14 -6.75 -20.03 17.04
CA PRO A 14 -5.67 -20.47 17.94
C PRO A 14 -4.30 -20.45 17.26
N LEU A 15 -3.25 -20.10 18.02
CA LEU A 15 -1.86 -20.19 17.57
C LEU A 15 -1.43 -21.66 17.43
N LEU A 16 -0.35 -21.93 16.69
CA LEU A 16 0.21 -23.29 16.57
C LEU A 16 0.83 -23.75 17.90
N TRP A 17 1.41 -22.81 18.63
CA TRP A 17 1.97 -22.98 19.97
C TRP A 17 2.01 -21.61 20.66
N GLU A 18 2.23 -21.59 21.97
CA GLU A 18 2.25 -20.36 22.77
C GLU A 18 3.68 -19.97 23.16
N PRO A 19 4.25 -18.90 22.56
CA PRO A 19 5.60 -18.46 22.91
C PRO A 19 5.63 -17.78 24.27
N ALA A 20 6.60 -18.17 25.10
CA ALA A 20 6.83 -17.59 26.41
C ALA A 20 7.74 -16.36 26.32
N VAL A 21 7.41 -15.32 27.09
CA VAL A 21 8.32 -14.19 27.33
C VAL A 21 9.36 -14.63 28.35
N GLY A 22 10.64 -14.57 27.99
CA GLY A 22 11.75 -14.93 28.87
C GLY A 22 12.63 -13.73 29.22
N ALA A 23 13.79 -14.03 29.82
CA ALA A 23 14.70 -13.02 30.35
C ALA A 23 15.25 -12.08 29.26
N GLU A 24 15.50 -12.57 28.04
CA GLU A 24 16.05 -11.70 26.99
C GLU A 24 15.00 -10.69 26.51
N THR A 25 13.75 -11.12 26.34
CA THR A 25 12.65 -10.21 25.96
C THR A 25 12.39 -9.17 27.06
N ASP A 26 12.35 -9.59 28.33
CA ASP A 26 12.17 -8.67 29.46
C ASP A 26 13.31 -7.63 29.55
N ASP A 27 14.56 -8.08 29.40
CA ASP A 27 15.70 -7.18 29.43
C ASP A 27 15.72 -6.23 28.23
N PHE A 28 15.33 -6.70 27.04
CA PHE A 28 15.13 -5.86 25.86
C PHE A 28 14.08 -4.77 26.11
N VAL A 29 12.91 -5.13 26.65
CA VAL A 29 11.83 -4.18 26.96
C VAL A 29 12.32 -3.11 27.94
N LYS A 30 13.00 -3.50 29.02
CA LYS A 30 13.56 -2.58 30.01
C LYS A 30 14.58 -1.61 29.39
N ARG A 31 15.50 -2.14 28.56
CA ARG A 31 16.49 -1.31 27.84
C ARG A 31 15.81 -0.31 26.91
N LYS A 32 14.81 -0.77 26.15
CA LYS A 32 14.12 0.07 25.17
C LYS A 32 13.31 1.17 25.84
N GLN A 33 12.65 0.86 26.96
CA GLN A 33 11.94 1.84 27.76
C GLN A 33 12.90 2.90 28.33
N ALA A 34 14.07 2.50 28.81
CA ALA A 34 15.07 3.41 29.36
C ALA A 34 15.69 4.34 28.31
N ASN A 35 15.99 3.82 27.12
CA ASN A 35 16.68 4.57 26.07
C ASN A 35 15.73 5.50 25.29
N ASP A 36 14.53 5.02 24.95
CA ASP A 36 13.66 5.67 23.95
C ASP A 36 12.39 6.29 24.56
N GLN A 37 12.20 6.17 25.88
CA GLN A 37 11.03 6.69 26.62
C GLN A 37 9.68 6.25 26.00
N ILE A 38 9.64 5.06 25.42
CA ILE A 38 8.44 4.48 24.82
C ILE A 38 7.46 4.10 25.94
N PRO A 39 6.15 4.44 25.83
CA PRO A 39 5.16 4.06 26.83
C PRO A 39 5.13 2.55 27.08
N PRO A 40 5.01 2.08 28.34
CA PRO A 40 4.98 0.65 28.67
C PRO A 40 3.91 -0.13 27.89
N GLU A 41 2.70 0.43 27.77
CA GLU A 41 1.59 -0.19 27.04
C GLU A 41 1.90 -0.39 25.55
N ALA A 42 2.66 0.53 24.95
CA ALA A 42 3.08 0.40 23.56
C ALA A 42 4.08 -0.74 23.37
N LEU A 43 5.02 -0.93 24.32
CA LEU A 43 5.96 -2.06 24.29
C LEU A 43 5.24 -3.39 24.56
N GLN A 44 4.30 -3.43 25.50
CA GLN A 44 3.48 -4.61 25.76
C GLN A 44 2.69 -5.05 24.52
N ARG A 45 2.10 -4.09 23.79
CA ARG A 45 1.43 -4.37 22.51
C ARG A 45 2.39 -4.98 21.49
N VAL A 46 3.61 -4.44 21.36
CA VAL A 46 4.62 -4.97 20.42
C VAL A 46 5.05 -6.38 20.82
N VAL A 47 5.24 -6.66 22.11
CA VAL A 47 5.55 -8.01 22.60
C VAL A 47 4.41 -8.98 22.29
N PHE A 48 3.16 -8.58 22.55
CA PHE A 48 1.99 -9.39 22.25
C PHE A 48 1.82 -9.66 20.75
N GLU A 49 2.08 -8.68 19.88
CA GLU A 49 2.11 -8.87 18.42
C GLU A 49 3.24 -9.81 17.98
N ALA A 50 4.44 -9.68 18.56
CA ALA A 50 5.56 -10.57 18.30
C ALA A 50 5.27 -12.02 18.75
N GLN A 51 4.58 -12.22 19.88
CA GLN A 51 4.11 -13.55 20.31
C GLN A 51 3.11 -14.16 19.34
N GLN A 52 2.21 -13.37 18.77
CA GLN A 52 1.28 -13.86 17.75
C GLN A 52 2.02 -14.27 16.47
N ILE A 53 3.03 -13.51 16.04
CA ILE A 53 3.87 -13.87 14.89
C ILE A 53 4.65 -15.15 15.17
N LEU A 54 5.33 -15.24 16.32
CA LEU A 54 6.15 -16.39 16.66
C LEU A 54 5.31 -17.66 16.90
N GLY A 55 4.12 -17.53 17.49
CA GLY A 55 3.18 -18.63 17.69
C GLY A 55 2.56 -19.17 16.39
N ARG A 56 2.75 -18.47 15.26
CA ARG A 56 2.45 -18.95 13.90
C ARG A 56 3.68 -19.52 13.19
N CYS A 57 4.87 -19.26 13.70
CA CYS A 57 6.10 -19.85 13.18
C CYS A 57 6.18 -21.33 13.60
N VAL A 58 7.04 -22.09 12.91
CA VAL A 58 7.30 -23.50 13.24
C VAL A 58 7.81 -23.59 14.69
N ASN A 59 7.18 -24.44 15.49
CA ASN A 59 7.55 -24.66 16.89
C ASN A 59 8.96 -25.28 16.98
N PRO A 60 9.93 -24.64 17.67
CA PRO A 60 11.29 -25.15 17.80
C PRO A 60 11.42 -26.47 18.58
N GLY A 61 10.37 -26.89 19.30
CA GLY A 61 10.30 -28.17 19.99
C GLY A 61 9.72 -29.33 19.18
N GLU A 62 9.21 -29.07 17.97
CA GLU A 62 8.61 -30.06 17.07
C GLU A 62 9.61 -30.55 16.01
N PRO A 63 9.29 -31.61 15.24
CA PRO A 63 10.16 -32.07 14.16
C PRO A 63 10.47 -30.98 13.12
N PRO A 64 11.64 -31.04 12.45
CA PRO A 64 12.04 -30.06 11.45
C PRO A 64 11.00 -29.83 10.34
N GLU A 65 10.54 -28.59 10.23
CA GLU A 65 9.64 -28.10 9.18
C GLU A 65 10.09 -26.71 8.69
N GLY A 66 9.68 -26.35 7.47
CA GLY A 66 9.89 -25.03 6.88
C GLY A 66 8.58 -24.30 6.61
N ALA A 67 8.46 -23.06 7.07
CA ALA A 67 7.31 -22.20 6.78
C ALA A 67 7.72 -20.82 6.24
N THR A 68 6.78 -20.14 5.57
CA THR A 68 6.91 -18.73 5.15
C THR A 68 5.76 -17.95 5.77
N GLY A 69 6.04 -16.90 6.55
CA GLY A 69 5.05 -16.01 7.12
C GLY A 69 5.18 -14.59 6.61
N LEU A 70 4.10 -13.81 6.70
CA LEU A 70 4.08 -12.40 6.33
C LEU A 70 3.69 -11.54 7.55
N ALA A 71 4.54 -10.58 7.92
CA ALA A 71 4.26 -9.56 8.90
C ALA A 71 4.05 -8.21 8.19
N VAL A 72 2.82 -7.71 8.23
CA VAL A 72 2.41 -6.49 7.51
C VAL A 72 2.18 -5.37 8.50
N GLY A 73 2.85 -4.23 8.32
CA GLY A 73 2.62 -3.04 9.14
C GLY A 73 2.78 -1.77 8.36
N TYR A 74 2.18 -0.67 8.79
CA TYR A 74 2.19 0.59 8.04
C TYR A 74 3.60 1.12 7.72
N VAL A 75 3.70 1.97 6.71
CA VAL A 75 4.96 2.66 6.36
C VAL A 75 5.44 3.49 7.56
N GLN A 76 6.68 3.29 7.99
CA GLN A 76 7.26 3.90 9.20
C GLN A 76 6.52 3.62 10.53
N SER A 77 5.81 2.49 10.65
CA SER A 77 5.10 2.13 11.89
C SER A 77 5.98 1.57 13.02
N GLY A 78 7.26 1.30 12.77
CA GLY A 78 8.16 0.65 13.75
C GLY A 78 8.40 -0.85 13.51
N LYS A 79 8.36 -1.33 12.26
CA LYS A 79 8.69 -2.73 11.90
C LYS A 79 10.03 -3.22 12.47
N THR A 80 11.05 -2.37 12.54
CA THR A 80 12.34 -2.69 13.16
C THR A 80 12.20 -3.07 14.63
N LEU A 81 11.37 -2.35 15.39
CA LEU A 81 11.08 -2.68 16.78
C LEU A 81 10.39 -4.04 16.88
N SER A 82 9.41 -4.30 15.99
CA SER A 82 8.69 -5.58 15.94
C SER A 82 9.62 -6.76 15.66
N PHE A 83 10.45 -6.72 14.62
CA PHE A 83 11.32 -7.85 14.30
C PHE A 83 12.47 -8.03 15.31
N THR A 84 12.88 -6.96 15.99
CA THR A 84 13.87 -7.04 17.08
C THR A 84 13.24 -7.72 18.30
N THR A 85 11.98 -7.39 18.61
CA THR A 85 11.20 -8.07 19.66
C THR A 85 10.97 -9.53 19.31
N LEU A 86 10.66 -9.83 18.05
CA LEU A 86 10.52 -11.20 17.55
C LEU A 86 11.83 -12.01 17.71
N ALA A 87 12.99 -11.40 17.45
CA ALA A 87 14.28 -12.04 17.64
C ALA A 87 14.56 -12.33 19.14
N ALA A 88 14.31 -11.37 20.04
CA ALA A 88 14.42 -11.58 21.48
C ALA A 88 13.53 -12.75 21.96
N LEU A 89 12.29 -12.77 21.50
CA LEU A 89 11.34 -13.83 21.82
C LEU A 89 11.77 -15.18 21.23
N ALA A 90 12.31 -15.20 20.02
CA ALA A 90 12.86 -16.41 19.41
C ALA A 90 14.02 -16.99 20.23
N ARG A 91 14.90 -16.14 20.79
CA ARG A 91 15.94 -16.61 21.73
C ARG A 91 15.36 -17.29 22.95
N ASP A 92 14.36 -16.67 23.57
CA ASP A 92 13.72 -17.19 24.78
C ASP A 92 13.04 -18.55 24.53
N ASN A 93 12.56 -18.77 23.30
CA ASN A 93 11.81 -19.97 22.92
C ASN A 93 12.65 -21.04 22.20
N GLY A 94 13.98 -20.93 22.17
CA GLY A 94 14.83 -22.02 21.67
C GLY A 94 15.19 -21.98 20.19
N TYR A 95 15.12 -20.82 19.54
CA TYR A 95 15.73 -20.63 18.22
C TYR A 95 17.24 -20.43 18.34
N GLY A 96 18.00 -21.33 17.72
CA GLY A 96 19.47 -21.33 17.78
C GLY A 96 20.15 -20.37 16.82
N MET A 97 19.42 -19.93 15.80
CA MET A 97 19.91 -18.97 14.83
C MET A 97 18.80 -18.00 14.40
N VAL A 98 19.15 -16.73 14.29
CA VAL A 98 18.32 -15.69 13.67
C VAL A 98 19.11 -15.09 12.52
N VAL A 99 18.56 -15.12 11.31
CA VAL A 99 19.16 -14.53 10.12
C VAL A 99 18.33 -13.33 9.68
N LEU A 100 18.89 -12.13 9.79
CA LEU A 100 18.29 -10.92 9.26
C LEU A 100 18.86 -10.60 7.88
N ILE A 101 18.00 -10.68 6.86
CA ILE A 101 18.24 -10.17 5.52
C ILE A 101 17.78 -8.70 5.50
N ALA A 102 18.73 -7.78 5.70
CA ALA A 102 18.48 -6.35 5.68
C ALA A 102 18.35 -5.81 4.25
N GLY A 103 18.02 -4.53 4.08
CA GLY A 103 17.81 -3.88 2.77
C GLY A 103 18.96 -3.97 1.75
N VAL A 104 18.83 -3.26 0.64
CA VAL A 104 19.75 -3.40 -0.52
C VAL A 104 20.99 -2.49 -0.45
N LEU A 105 21.02 -1.52 0.44
CA LEU A 105 22.10 -0.53 0.56
C LEU A 105 22.93 -0.73 1.84
N ASP A 106 24.25 -0.61 1.74
CA ASP A 106 25.17 -0.82 2.87
C ASP A 106 24.98 0.18 4.01
N ASN A 107 24.57 1.43 3.72
CA ASN A 107 24.27 2.42 4.77
C ASN A 107 23.04 2.01 5.60
N LEU A 108 22.01 1.46 4.97
CA LEU A 108 20.81 0.96 5.64
C LEU A 108 21.15 -0.26 6.50
N LEU A 109 21.98 -1.17 5.98
CA LEU A 109 22.50 -2.29 6.74
C LEU A 109 23.24 -1.81 8.02
N LYS A 110 24.13 -0.81 7.90
CA LYS A 110 24.83 -0.24 9.05
C LYS A 110 23.86 0.32 10.10
N GLN A 111 22.84 1.07 9.67
CA GLN A 111 21.82 1.62 10.58
C GLN A 111 21.07 0.51 11.32
N THR A 112 20.60 -0.52 10.60
CA THR A 112 19.91 -1.67 11.19
C THR A 112 20.82 -2.44 12.15
N LEU A 113 22.10 -2.63 11.80
CA LEU A 113 23.09 -3.30 12.65
C LEU A 113 23.32 -2.53 13.95
N THR A 114 23.50 -1.20 13.89
CA THR A 114 23.68 -0.36 15.08
C THR A 114 22.45 -0.43 16.00
N ARG A 115 21.25 -0.35 15.42
CA ARG A 115 19.99 -0.46 16.17
C ARG A 115 19.88 -1.82 16.88
N LEU A 116 20.07 -2.92 16.16
CA LEU A 116 20.03 -4.27 16.75
C LEU A 116 21.10 -4.49 17.82
N THR A 117 22.31 -4.01 17.56
CA THR A 117 23.42 -4.14 18.50
C THR A 117 23.12 -3.44 19.82
N THR A 118 22.49 -2.26 19.75
CA THR A 118 22.09 -1.48 20.93
C THR A 118 20.91 -2.14 21.63
N ASP A 119 19.86 -2.49 20.89
CA ASP A 119 18.60 -3.01 21.43
C ASP A 119 18.76 -4.39 22.08
N LEU A 120 19.47 -5.31 21.42
CA LEU A 120 19.74 -6.67 21.90
C LEU A 120 21.08 -6.79 22.65
N ASN A 121 21.79 -5.66 22.84
CA ASN A 121 23.09 -5.61 23.51
C ASN A 121 24.09 -6.65 22.95
N LEU A 122 24.24 -6.68 21.62
CA LEU A 122 25.03 -7.70 20.91
C LEU A 122 26.55 -7.51 21.07
N ALA A 123 27.00 -6.35 21.55
CA ALA A 123 28.42 -5.99 21.68
C ALA A 123 29.11 -6.51 22.96
N GLY A 124 28.43 -7.30 23.81
CA GLY A 124 28.89 -7.66 25.16
C GLY A 124 29.52 -9.06 25.36
N GLY A 125 30.30 -9.22 26.44
CA GLY A 125 31.18 -10.37 26.77
C GLY A 125 30.55 -11.73 27.15
N LEU A 126 31.31 -12.56 27.88
CA LEU A 126 31.11 -14.02 28.05
C LEU A 126 29.75 -14.51 28.57
N ALA A 127 28.93 -13.64 29.17
CA ALA A 127 27.64 -13.99 29.77
C ALA A 127 26.41 -13.65 28.89
N ARG A 128 26.60 -13.21 27.64
CA ARG A 128 25.49 -12.77 26.77
C ARG A 128 24.86 -13.93 25.99
N PRO A 129 23.54 -13.92 25.76
CA PRO A 129 22.82 -15.00 25.06
C PRO A 129 23.02 -14.99 23.54
N TRP A 130 23.70 -13.98 22.98
CA TRP A 130 23.83 -13.75 21.54
C TRP A 130 25.26 -13.87 21.04
N VAL A 131 25.47 -14.34 19.82
CA VAL A 131 26.71 -14.16 19.04
C VAL A 131 26.35 -13.44 17.75
N LEU A 132 26.92 -12.25 17.52
CA LEU A 132 26.72 -11.51 16.27
C LEU A 132 27.75 -11.93 15.23
N ILE A 133 27.26 -12.26 14.03
CA ILE A 133 28.07 -12.47 12.83
C ILE A 133 27.52 -11.54 11.75
N ASP A 134 28.16 -10.40 11.54
CA ASP A 134 27.78 -9.45 10.50
C ASP A 134 28.54 -9.72 9.20
N ARG A 135 27.85 -9.57 8.05
CA ARG A 135 28.46 -9.64 6.71
C ARG A 135 29.40 -10.84 6.51
N PRO A 136 28.93 -12.07 6.79
CA PRO A 136 29.78 -13.26 6.73
C PRO A 136 30.44 -13.43 5.37
N THR A 137 31.69 -13.86 5.40
CA THR A 137 32.53 -14.18 4.25
C THR A 137 32.94 -15.65 4.31
N PRO A 138 33.07 -16.37 3.19
CA PRO A 138 33.54 -17.76 3.18
C PRO A 138 35.06 -17.81 3.38
N ASP A 139 35.52 -17.19 4.46
CA ASP A 139 36.86 -17.27 4.98
C ASP A 139 36.89 -18.25 6.16
N LYS A 140 38.11 -18.59 6.60
CA LYS A 140 38.28 -19.47 7.75
C LYS A 140 37.67 -18.90 9.03
N ALA A 141 37.51 -17.57 9.16
CA ALA A 141 37.07 -16.95 10.41
C ALA A 141 35.55 -17.10 10.61
N SER A 142 34.75 -16.60 9.65
CA SER A 142 33.28 -16.63 9.74
C SER A 142 32.75 -18.06 9.75
N GLU A 143 33.32 -18.93 8.90
CA GLU A 143 32.93 -20.35 8.85
C GLU A 143 33.23 -21.06 10.18
N THR A 144 34.41 -20.81 10.75
CA THR A 144 34.79 -21.41 12.04
C THR A 144 33.88 -20.93 13.17
N GLN A 145 33.57 -19.62 13.21
CA GLN A 145 32.67 -19.08 14.22
C GLN A 145 31.26 -19.69 14.13
N LEU A 146 30.67 -19.73 12.93
CA LEU A 146 29.37 -20.37 12.70
C LEU A 146 29.39 -21.83 13.13
N ARG A 147 30.36 -22.60 12.64
CA ARG A 147 30.52 -24.03 12.97
C ARG A 147 30.62 -24.26 14.48
N GLN A 148 31.48 -23.50 15.17
CA GLN A 148 31.70 -23.67 16.61
C GLN A 148 30.46 -23.32 17.44
N HIS A 149 29.78 -22.22 17.13
CA HIS A 149 28.62 -21.78 17.91
C HIS A 149 27.38 -22.64 17.65
N LEU A 150 27.14 -23.03 16.41
CA LEU A 150 26.03 -23.91 16.06
C LEU A 150 26.25 -25.34 16.58
N ALA A 151 27.48 -25.86 16.58
CA ALA A 151 27.79 -27.13 17.23
C ALA A 151 27.52 -27.09 18.75
N LYS A 152 27.91 -26.00 19.43
CA LYS A 152 27.59 -25.80 20.86
C LYS A 152 26.10 -25.69 21.11
N TRP A 153 25.34 -25.10 20.19
CA TRP A 153 23.88 -25.04 20.31
C TRP A 153 23.27 -26.45 20.30
N SER A 154 23.68 -27.28 19.33
CA SER A 154 23.17 -28.64 19.14
C SER A 154 23.66 -29.64 20.19
N ASP A 155 24.68 -29.31 20.97
CA ASP A 155 25.25 -30.20 22.00
C ASP A 155 24.28 -30.38 23.18
N PRO A 156 23.74 -31.59 23.43
CA PRO A 156 22.82 -31.84 24.55
C PRO A 156 23.52 -31.82 25.92
N SER A 157 24.85 -31.94 25.97
CA SER A 157 25.61 -31.92 27.23
C SER A 157 25.79 -30.51 27.82
N LEU A 158 25.58 -29.47 27.00
CA LEU A 158 25.72 -28.09 27.43
C LEU A 158 24.43 -27.56 28.07
N SER A 159 24.58 -26.90 29.23
CA SER A 159 23.48 -26.18 29.88
C SER A 159 22.87 -25.12 28.95
N PRO A 160 21.55 -24.89 28.97
CA PRO A 160 20.89 -23.83 28.18
C PRO A 160 21.51 -22.44 28.33
N LEU A 161 22.09 -22.12 29.50
CA LEU A 161 22.78 -20.85 29.77
C LEU A 161 24.09 -20.68 28.99
N LYS A 162 24.67 -21.79 28.49
CA LYS A 162 25.90 -21.79 27.67
C LYS A 162 25.60 -21.80 26.17
N LYS A 163 24.35 -22.06 25.79
CA LYS A 163 23.91 -22.04 24.39
C LYS A 163 23.60 -20.59 24.00
N ARG A 164 24.36 -20.04 23.06
CA ARG A 164 24.16 -18.69 22.53
C ARG A 164 23.49 -18.77 21.17
N THR A 165 22.46 -17.97 20.94
CA THR A 165 21.83 -17.86 19.63
C THR A 165 22.72 -17.04 18.70
N VAL A 166 22.91 -17.54 17.48
CA VAL A 166 23.68 -16.84 16.46
C VAL A 166 22.78 -15.84 15.76
N MET A 167 23.09 -14.55 15.85
CA MET A 167 22.47 -13.47 15.09
C MET A 167 23.32 -13.20 13.85
N VAL A 168 22.82 -13.53 12.68
CA VAL A 168 23.46 -13.24 11.39
C VAL A 168 22.78 -12.03 10.76
N VAL A 169 23.54 -11.02 10.37
CA VAL A 169 23.01 -9.87 9.63
C VAL A 169 23.68 -9.78 8.26
N VAL A 170 22.89 -9.86 7.20
CA VAL A 170 23.37 -9.90 5.80
C VAL A 170 22.61 -8.91 4.91
N LEU A 171 23.32 -8.30 3.96
CA LEU A 171 22.74 -7.43 2.94
C LEU A 171 21.94 -8.24 1.92
N LYS A 172 20.79 -7.75 1.44
CA LYS A 172 19.98 -8.36 0.37
C LYS A 172 20.63 -8.23 -1.01
N ASN A 173 21.76 -8.92 -1.18
CA ASN A 173 22.58 -8.97 -2.37
C ASN A 173 23.03 -10.41 -2.63
N HIS A 174 22.87 -10.90 -3.86
CA HIS A 174 23.17 -12.30 -4.22
C HIS A 174 24.58 -12.75 -3.81
N LYS A 175 25.61 -11.90 -3.95
CA LYS A 175 26.98 -12.28 -3.53
C LYS A 175 27.09 -12.42 -2.01
N ARG A 176 26.48 -11.50 -1.26
CA ARG A 176 26.53 -11.48 0.21
C ARG A 176 25.71 -12.62 0.82
N MET A 177 24.53 -12.90 0.26
CA MET A 177 23.73 -14.07 0.65
C MET A 177 24.42 -15.38 0.25
N GLY A 178 25.06 -15.42 -0.92
CA GLY A 178 25.87 -16.55 -1.35
C GLY A 178 27.06 -16.84 -0.43
N ASN A 179 27.68 -15.81 0.14
CA ASN A 179 28.73 -15.96 1.16
C ASN A 179 28.19 -16.61 2.44
N LEU A 180 27.05 -16.14 2.97
CA LEU A 180 26.39 -16.77 4.12
C LEU A 180 26.06 -18.24 3.82
N ARG A 181 25.45 -18.51 2.67
CA ARG A 181 25.13 -19.86 2.23
C ARG A 181 26.38 -20.75 2.18
N ALA A 182 27.49 -20.23 1.67
CA ALA A 182 28.76 -20.96 1.63
C ALA A 182 29.30 -21.28 3.03
N CYS A 183 29.18 -20.36 4.00
CA CYS A 183 29.60 -20.60 5.38
C CYS A 183 28.74 -21.65 6.11
N LEU A 184 27.46 -21.74 5.77
CA LEU A 184 26.54 -22.72 6.36
C LEU A 184 26.59 -24.09 5.66
N LYS A 185 27.14 -24.15 4.45
CA LYS A 185 27.15 -25.36 3.63
C LYS A 185 27.96 -26.48 4.32
N GLY A 186 27.33 -27.63 4.52
CA GLY A 186 27.97 -28.81 5.13
C GLY A 186 27.95 -28.83 6.66
N LEU A 187 27.25 -27.87 7.29
CA LEU A 187 26.89 -27.95 8.71
C LEU A 187 25.60 -28.79 8.87
N ASP A 188 25.51 -29.56 9.94
CA ASP A 188 24.24 -30.17 10.35
C ASP A 188 23.41 -29.15 11.13
N LEU A 189 22.30 -28.73 10.53
CA LEU A 189 21.39 -27.72 11.06
C LEU A 189 20.04 -28.32 11.47
N SER A 190 19.91 -29.64 11.50
CA SER A 190 18.66 -30.35 11.87
C SER A 190 18.20 -30.01 13.29
N ALA A 191 19.13 -29.87 14.23
CA ALA A 191 18.89 -29.48 15.62
C ALA A 191 18.98 -27.97 15.88
N VAL A 192 18.97 -27.13 14.84
CA VAL A 192 19.09 -25.67 14.95
C VAL A 192 17.84 -25.00 14.37
N PRO A 193 16.77 -24.83 15.17
CA PRO A 193 15.61 -24.05 14.76
C PRO A 193 16.04 -22.63 14.39
N THR A 194 15.69 -22.20 13.17
CA THR A 194 16.18 -20.95 12.59
C THR A 194 15.04 -20.00 12.23
N LEU A 195 15.13 -18.76 12.71
CA LEU A 195 14.24 -17.69 12.26
C LEU A 195 14.93 -16.86 11.19
N VAL A 196 14.36 -16.78 9.99
CA VAL A 196 14.86 -15.90 8.92
C VAL A 196 13.92 -14.71 8.78
N ILE A 197 14.43 -13.50 8.93
CA ILE A 197 13.69 -12.25 8.83
C ILE A 197 14.10 -11.56 7.54
N ASP A 198 13.15 -11.30 6.64
CA ASP A 198 13.36 -10.56 5.39
C ASP A 198 12.74 -9.17 5.50
N ASP A 199 13.58 -8.15 5.72
CA ASP A 199 13.13 -6.76 5.86
C ASP A 199 12.89 -6.12 4.48
N GLU A 200 11.81 -5.38 4.32
CA GLU A 200 11.32 -4.89 3.01
C GLU A 200 11.20 -6.04 1.99
N ALA A 201 10.47 -7.10 2.36
CA ALA A 201 10.31 -8.32 1.56
C ALA A 201 9.67 -8.11 0.18
N ASP A 202 9.01 -6.96 -0.05
CA ASP A 202 8.53 -6.53 -1.36
C ASP A 202 9.67 -6.14 -2.32
N GLN A 203 10.89 -5.94 -1.79
CA GLN A 203 12.07 -5.56 -2.54
C GLN A 203 13.11 -6.68 -2.64
N ALA A 204 13.55 -6.93 -3.88
CA ALA A 204 14.70 -7.72 -4.30
C ALA A 204 14.73 -9.23 -3.96
N SER A 205 14.01 -9.74 -2.95
CA SER A 205 13.96 -11.17 -2.62
C SER A 205 13.04 -11.96 -3.57
N LEU A 206 11.94 -11.37 -4.02
CA LEU A 206 10.99 -12.00 -4.95
C LEU A 206 11.57 -12.25 -6.35
N ASN A 207 11.02 -13.24 -7.05
CA ASN A 207 11.47 -13.61 -8.38
C ASN A 207 10.99 -12.61 -9.46
N ASN A 208 11.92 -11.85 -10.04
CA ASN A 208 11.63 -10.90 -11.13
C ASN A 208 11.26 -11.57 -12.47
N PHE A 209 11.19 -12.89 -12.53
CA PHE A 209 10.73 -13.63 -13.71
C PHE A 209 9.36 -14.30 -13.51
N ALA A 210 8.68 -14.09 -12.38
CA ALA A 210 7.43 -14.79 -12.04
C ALA A 210 6.37 -14.65 -13.14
N TYR A 211 6.15 -13.43 -13.64
CA TYR A 211 5.18 -13.19 -14.72
C TYR A 211 5.57 -13.90 -16.03
N ALA A 212 6.85 -13.82 -16.40
CA ALA A 212 7.36 -14.46 -17.62
C ALA A 212 7.25 -15.98 -17.51
N ASN A 213 7.67 -16.56 -16.38
CA ASN A 213 7.61 -17.98 -16.08
C ASN A 213 6.20 -18.54 -16.20
N ARG A 214 5.20 -17.86 -15.61
CA ARG A 214 3.78 -18.26 -15.73
C ARG A 214 3.33 -18.30 -17.20
N ARG A 215 3.71 -17.30 -17.99
CA ARG A 215 3.26 -17.16 -19.39
C ARG A 215 3.95 -18.15 -20.34
N THR A 216 5.22 -18.47 -20.10
CA THR A 216 6.02 -19.30 -21.02
C THR A 216 6.27 -20.72 -20.50
N GLY A 217 5.80 -21.06 -19.29
CA GLY A 217 6.13 -22.32 -18.62
C GLY A 217 7.61 -22.46 -18.24
N SER A 218 8.38 -21.37 -18.19
CA SER A 218 9.80 -21.42 -17.82
C SER A 218 10.00 -21.39 -16.30
N ASN A 219 11.20 -21.72 -15.83
CA ASN A 219 11.57 -21.67 -14.41
C ASN A 219 12.82 -20.80 -14.18
N LYS A 220 12.87 -19.61 -14.79
CA LYS A 220 13.98 -18.67 -14.59
C LYS A 220 13.91 -18.07 -13.18
N LYS A 221 15.06 -17.90 -12.55
CA LYS A 221 15.18 -17.36 -11.20
C LYS A 221 16.06 -16.13 -11.21
N SER A 222 15.64 -15.05 -10.55
CA SER A 222 16.54 -13.91 -10.30
C SER A 222 17.67 -14.33 -9.35
N SER A 223 18.80 -13.63 -9.39
CA SER A 223 19.98 -13.99 -8.60
C SER A 223 19.69 -13.96 -7.10
N ASN A 224 19.04 -12.91 -6.62
CA ASN A 224 18.67 -12.79 -5.20
C ASN A 224 17.67 -13.88 -4.79
N TYR A 225 16.62 -14.12 -5.57
CA TYR A 225 15.63 -15.18 -5.30
C TYR A 225 16.28 -16.56 -5.24
N SER A 226 17.23 -16.84 -6.14
CA SER A 226 18.00 -18.10 -6.13
C SER A 226 18.76 -18.30 -4.82
N GLU A 227 19.40 -17.24 -4.30
CA GLU A 227 20.18 -17.33 -3.06
C GLU A 227 19.28 -17.46 -1.83
N VAL A 228 18.14 -16.75 -1.78
CA VAL A 228 17.16 -16.90 -0.68
C VAL A 228 16.59 -18.31 -0.65
N THR A 229 16.15 -18.83 -1.80
CA THR A 229 15.60 -20.20 -1.87
C THR A 229 16.63 -21.27 -1.55
N ALA A 230 17.88 -21.08 -1.99
CA ALA A 230 18.98 -21.98 -1.65
C ALA A 230 19.37 -21.90 -0.17
N LEU A 231 19.30 -20.72 0.47
CA LEU A 231 19.50 -20.57 1.90
C LEU A 231 18.42 -21.32 2.69
N LYS A 232 17.14 -21.13 2.34
CA LYS A 232 16.02 -21.87 2.95
C LYS A 232 16.21 -23.38 2.85
N ALA A 233 16.68 -23.88 1.71
CA ALA A 233 16.92 -25.31 1.52
C ALA A 233 18.05 -25.88 2.41
N LEU A 234 18.97 -25.05 2.93
CA LEU A 234 19.98 -25.49 3.89
C LEU A 234 19.47 -25.53 5.34
N LEU A 235 18.32 -24.92 5.61
CA LEU A 235 17.76 -24.78 6.95
C LEU A 235 16.59 -25.75 7.08
N PRO A 236 16.76 -26.98 7.60
CA PRO A 236 15.68 -27.97 7.65
C PRO A 236 14.54 -27.57 8.60
N HIS A 237 14.86 -26.81 9.66
CA HIS A 237 13.91 -26.36 10.65
C HIS A 237 13.90 -24.83 10.68
N HIS A 238 12.98 -24.20 9.95
CA HIS A 238 12.97 -22.74 9.82
C HIS A 238 11.60 -22.11 9.65
N THR A 239 11.50 -20.83 10.00
CA THR A 239 10.44 -19.95 9.48
C THR A 239 11.05 -18.74 8.81
N TYR A 240 10.62 -18.47 7.58
CA TYR A 240 10.97 -17.27 6.82
C TYR A 240 9.87 -16.22 6.98
N VAL A 241 10.10 -15.20 7.80
CA VAL A 241 9.13 -14.13 8.06
C VAL A 241 9.46 -12.91 7.21
N GLN A 242 8.57 -12.60 6.29
CA GLN A 242 8.60 -11.43 5.42
C GLN A 242 8.05 -10.22 6.18
N TYR A 243 8.88 -9.19 6.42
CA TYR A 243 8.42 -7.92 6.97
C TYR A 243 8.26 -6.89 5.85
N THR A 244 7.09 -6.28 5.73
CA THR A 244 6.88 -5.19 4.77
C THR A 244 5.72 -4.26 5.16
N ALA A 245 5.69 -3.06 4.58
CA ALA A 245 4.50 -2.22 4.56
C ALA A 245 3.66 -2.37 3.29
N THR A 246 4.24 -2.93 2.23
CA THR A 246 3.66 -3.01 0.90
C THR A 246 3.45 -4.48 0.55
N PRO A 247 2.41 -5.14 1.13
CA PRO A 247 2.24 -6.58 1.05
C PRO A 247 1.79 -7.08 -0.33
N GLN A 248 1.49 -6.19 -1.28
CA GLN A 248 0.97 -6.55 -2.60
C GLN A 248 1.89 -7.54 -3.32
N ALA A 249 3.21 -7.31 -3.30
CA ALA A 249 4.14 -8.18 -4.02
C ALA A 249 4.23 -9.59 -3.39
N PRO A 250 4.45 -9.74 -2.06
CA PRO A 250 4.38 -11.05 -1.42
C PRO A 250 3.03 -11.76 -1.56
N LEU A 251 1.91 -11.03 -1.65
CA LEU A 251 0.58 -11.63 -1.81
C LEU A 251 0.26 -12.07 -3.26
N LEU A 252 1.00 -11.56 -4.24
CA LEU A 252 0.80 -11.80 -5.68
C LEU A 252 1.81 -12.75 -6.32
N VAL A 253 2.76 -13.32 -5.55
CA VAL A 253 3.59 -14.43 -6.05
C VAL A 253 2.75 -15.68 -6.27
N GLY A 254 3.26 -16.64 -7.06
CA GLY A 254 2.57 -17.90 -7.30
C GLY A 254 2.35 -18.66 -5.99
N LEU A 255 1.21 -19.36 -5.84
CA LEU A 255 0.89 -20.09 -4.60
C LEU A 255 1.92 -21.18 -4.25
N SER A 256 2.53 -21.79 -5.28
CA SER A 256 3.59 -22.79 -5.16
C SER A 256 5.00 -22.19 -5.05
N ASP A 257 5.13 -20.85 -5.08
CA ASP A 257 6.41 -20.19 -4.91
C ASP A 257 6.94 -20.40 -3.49
N ALA A 258 8.25 -20.63 -3.35
CA ALA A 258 8.87 -20.88 -2.06
C ALA A 258 8.76 -19.69 -1.09
N LEU A 259 8.52 -18.48 -1.61
CA LEU A 259 8.32 -17.25 -0.84
C LEU A 259 6.85 -16.84 -0.73
N SER A 260 5.92 -17.70 -1.18
CA SER A 260 4.48 -17.53 -0.93
C SER A 260 4.21 -17.70 0.56
N PRO A 261 3.64 -16.68 1.25
CA PRO A 261 3.35 -16.79 2.67
C PRO A 261 2.17 -17.72 2.94
N THR A 262 2.25 -18.53 4.00
CA THR A 262 1.17 -19.43 4.44
C THR A 262 0.24 -18.75 5.44
N PHE A 263 0.75 -17.77 6.21
CA PHE A 263 -0.01 -16.95 7.15
C PHE A 263 0.40 -15.47 7.04
N ALA A 264 -0.49 -14.57 7.47
CA ALA A 264 -0.20 -13.15 7.64
C ALA A 264 -0.59 -12.68 9.04
N GLU A 265 0.24 -11.83 9.64
CA GLU A 265 -0.04 -11.14 10.90
C GLU A 265 0.14 -9.62 10.70
N LEU A 266 -0.76 -8.86 11.30
CA LEU A 266 -0.81 -7.40 11.16
C LEU A 266 -0.17 -6.73 12.37
N LEU A 267 0.67 -5.73 12.11
CA LEU A 267 1.32 -4.89 13.12
C LEU A 267 0.51 -3.61 13.31
N SER A 268 0.13 -3.32 14.54
CA SER A 268 -0.63 -2.10 14.85
C SER A 268 0.34 -0.93 15.06
N PRO A 269 0.09 0.23 14.42
CA PRO A 269 0.85 1.43 14.73
C PRO A 269 0.52 1.90 16.16
N GLY A 270 1.48 2.51 16.84
CA GLY A 270 1.21 3.11 18.15
C GLY A 270 0.50 4.46 18.07
N ASP A 271 -0.03 4.93 19.19
CA ASP A 271 -0.94 6.07 19.29
C ASP A 271 -0.31 7.39 18.80
N GLY A 272 1.02 7.49 18.79
CA GLY A 272 1.75 8.64 18.25
C GLY A 272 2.01 8.61 16.73
N TYR A 273 1.57 7.56 16.04
CA TYR A 273 1.78 7.38 14.60
C TYR A 273 0.81 8.22 13.77
N VAL A 274 1.35 8.90 12.78
CA VAL A 274 0.62 9.70 11.80
C VAL A 274 0.84 9.07 10.42
N GLY A 275 -0.24 8.62 9.82
CA GLY A 275 -0.25 8.00 8.49
C GLY A 275 -1.17 8.70 7.51
N GLY A 276 -1.48 8.04 6.40
CA GLY A 276 -2.28 8.62 5.33
C GLY A 276 -3.70 8.99 5.74
N LYS A 277 -4.30 8.19 6.65
CA LYS A 277 -5.61 8.47 7.26
C LYS A 277 -5.73 9.85 7.91
N VAL A 278 -4.62 10.43 8.38
CA VAL A 278 -4.62 11.73 9.03
C VAL A 278 -4.25 12.82 8.02
N LEU A 279 -3.22 12.59 7.20
CA LEU A 279 -2.66 13.61 6.30
C LEU A 279 -3.50 13.84 5.03
N PHE A 280 -4.25 12.83 4.60
CA PHE A 280 -5.05 12.85 3.36
C PHE A 280 -6.53 12.60 3.59
N ALA A 281 -7.01 12.69 4.84
CA ALA A 281 -8.44 12.65 5.11
C ALA A 281 -9.17 13.76 4.33
N PRO A 282 -10.48 13.58 4.02
CA PRO A 282 -11.31 14.68 3.57
C PRO A 282 -11.16 15.90 4.51
N LEU A 283 -10.97 17.09 3.93
CA LEU A 283 -10.75 18.35 4.66
C LEU A 283 -9.47 18.42 5.52
N ALA A 284 -8.56 17.43 5.42
CA ALA A 284 -7.28 17.49 6.12
C ALA A 284 -6.46 18.71 5.69
N LYS A 285 -5.97 19.46 6.69
CA LYS A 285 -5.25 20.71 6.49
C LYS A 285 -3.73 20.54 6.36
N TYR A 286 -3.20 19.32 6.24
CA TYR A 286 -1.76 19.07 6.23
C TYR A 286 -1.14 18.98 4.82
N SER A 287 -1.92 18.62 3.79
CA SER A 287 -1.41 18.44 2.43
C SER A 287 -1.78 19.59 1.49
N ARG A 288 -0.80 20.14 0.77
CA ARG A 288 -0.95 21.23 -0.21
C ARG A 288 -0.67 20.70 -1.62
N ALA A 289 -1.42 21.18 -2.60
CA ALA A 289 -1.18 20.88 -4.00
C ALA A 289 -0.17 21.88 -4.57
N ILE A 290 0.86 21.36 -5.24
CA ILE A 290 1.76 22.14 -6.09
C ILE A 290 1.05 22.26 -7.46
N PRO A 291 0.77 23.47 -7.97
CA PRO A 291 0.19 23.64 -9.30
C PRO A 291 1.04 22.95 -10.38
N ASP A 292 0.41 22.30 -11.36
CA ASP A 292 1.15 21.57 -12.40
C ASP A 292 2.13 22.48 -13.16
N ALA A 293 1.73 23.72 -13.45
CA ALA A 293 2.61 24.71 -14.07
C ALA A 293 3.87 25.00 -13.25
N GLU A 294 3.76 25.08 -11.92
CA GLU A 294 4.92 25.26 -11.03
C GLU A 294 5.76 24.00 -10.94
N ALA A 295 5.14 22.83 -10.81
CA ALA A 295 5.84 21.55 -10.73
C ALA A 295 6.63 21.27 -12.01
N ASP A 296 6.02 21.45 -13.18
CA ASP A 296 6.64 21.19 -14.48
C ASP A 296 7.73 22.24 -14.79
N ALA A 297 7.50 23.52 -14.49
CA ALA A 297 8.54 24.55 -14.64
C ALA A 297 9.76 24.28 -13.74
N SER A 298 9.53 23.82 -12.50
CA SER A 298 10.61 23.50 -11.55
C SER A 298 11.46 22.29 -11.93
N LEU A 299 11.00 21.50 -12.91
CA LEU A 299 11.68 20.33 -13.46
C LEU A 299 12.08 20.54 -14.93
N ALA A 300 12.03 21.78 -15.42
CA ALA A 300 12.51 22.16 -16.74
C ALA A 300 14.04 22.32 -16.75
N THR A 301 14.64 22.25 -17.95
CA THR A 301 16.05 22.59 -18.14
C THR A 301 16.23 24.10 -17.99
N SER A 302 17.03 24.54 -17.01
CA SER A 302 17.27 25.95 -16.66
C SER A 302 16.02 26.72 -16.20
N PRO A 303 15.47 26.39 -15.02
CA PRO A 303 14.29 27.07 -14.50
C PRO A 303 14.54 28.54 -14.12
N ASP A 304 13.55 29.42 -14.35
CA ASP A 304 13.64 30.88 -14.15
C ASP A 304 13.76 31.33 -12.68
N GLY A 305 13.67 30.40 -11.73
CA GLY A 305 13.76 30.65 -10.30
C GLY A 305 12.97 29.65 -9.46
N PRO A 306 13.01 29.77 -8.12
CA PRO A 306 12.28 28.88 -7.24
C PRO A 306 10.76 29.04 -7.41
N PRO A 307 9.99 27.92 -7.40
CA PRO A 307 8.53 27.98 -7.40
C PRO A 307 7.99 28.73 -6.18
N LYS A 308 6.89 29.48 -6.36
CA LYS A 308 6.25 30.21 -5.24
C LYS A 308 5.85 29.27 -4.11
N THR A 309 5.37 28.07 -4.45
CA THR A 309 5.04 27.04 -3.47
C THR A 309 6.25 26.51 -2.69
N LEU A 310 7.45 26.50 -3.27
CA LEU A 310 8.69 26.17 -2.55
C LEU A 310 9.02 27.26 -1.53
N VAL A 311 8.90 28.54 -1.92
CA VAL A 311 9.12 29.68 -1.03
C VAL A 311 8.13 29.66 0.14
N ASP A 312 6.84 29.42 -0.13
CA ASP A 312 5.82 29.26 0.91
C ASP A 312 6.14 28.09 1.87
N ALA A 313 6.63 26.96 1.34
CA ALA A 313 7.04 25.81 2.15
C ALA A 313 8.25 26.12 3.05
N LEU A 314 9.23 26.88 2.55
CA LEU A 314 10.39 27.34 3.34
C LEU A 314 9.95 28.25 4.50
N ARG A 315 9.03 29.18 4.25
CA ARG A 315 8.50 30.08 5.28
C ARG A 315 7.82 29.30 6.42
N ILE A 316 6.98 28.31 6.08
CA ILE A 316 6.38 27.42 7.08
C ILE A 316 7.44 26.68 7.89
N PHE A 317 8.46 26.12 7.23
CA PHE A 317 9.53 25.40 7.89
C PHE A 317 10.28 26.29 8.90
N LEU A 318 10.66 27.50 8.47
CA LEU A 318 11.38 28.46 9.30
C LEU A 318 10.56 28.92 10.51
N LEU A 319 9.25 29.20 10.34
CA LEU A 319 8.38 29.51 11.48
C LEU A 319 8.26 28.33 12.45
N GLY A 320 8.17 27.10 11.94
CA GLY A 320 8.16 25.90 12.77
C GLY A 320 9.46 25.70 13.56
N ALA A 321 10.61 26.07 12.99
CA ALA A 321 11.89 26.09 13.69
C ALA A 321 11.94 27.21 14.74
N CYS A 322 11.46 28.41 14.42
CA CYS A 322 11.36 29.53 15.37
C CYS A 322 10.46 29.17 16.57
N ALA A 323 9.38 28.42 16.35
CA ALA A 323 8.48 27.99 17.43
C ALA A 323 9.15 26.98 18.38
N VAL A 324 10.06 26.13 17.87
CA VAL A 324 10.87 25.25 18.72
C VAL A 324 11.84 26.08 19.55
N GLU A 325 12.55 26.99 18.91
CA GLU A 325 13.49 27.91 19.58
C GLU A 325 12.80 28.73 20.68
N ALA A 326 11.64 29.32 20.38
CA ALA A 326 10.84 30.09 21.32
C ALA A 326 10.39 29.26 22.54
N SER A 327 10.22 27.95 22.37
CA SER A 327 9.84 27.05 23.46
C SER A 327 11.00 26.68 24.41
N GLY A 328 12.24 27.03 24.06
CA GLY A 328 13.46 26.68 24.80
C GLY A 328 13.76 25.17 24.82
N LYS A 329 13.11 24.38 23.97
CA LYS A 329 13.31 22.93 23.88
C LYS A 329 14.31 22.60 22.78
N VAL A 330 15.29 21.76 23.10
CA VAL A 330 16.18 21.17 22.09
C VAL A 330 15.40 20.10 21.31
N ALA A 331 15.03 20.39 20.07
CA ALA A 331 14.34 19.45 19.20
C ALA A 331 14.69 19.64 17.73
N HIS A 332 15.08 18.55 17.06
CA HIS A 332 15.40 18.60 15.63
C HIS A 332 14.17 18.91 14.78
N ARG A 333 14.34 19.77 13.77
CA ARG A 333 13.35 19.97 12.71
C ARG A 333 14.01 19.83 11.35
N THR A 334 13.32 19.16 10.44
CA THR A 334 13.85 18.93 9.10
C THR A 334 12.81 19.23 8.04
N MET A 335 13.25 19.86 6.96
CA MET A 335 12.54 19.94 5.70
C MET A 335 13.17 18.96 4.70
N MET A 336 12.33 18.24 3.97
CA MET A 336 12.76 17.33 2.91
C MET A 336 12.23 17.81 1.57
N ILE A 337 13.14 18.02 0.62
CA ILE A 337 12.85 18.44 -0.74
C ILE A 337 13.24 17.31 -1.68
N HIS A 338 12.27 16.85 -2.45
CA HIS A 338 12.40 15.64 -3.24
C HIS A 338 11.95 15.86 -4.70
N PRO A 339 12.77 16.56 -5.50
CA PRO A 339 12.33 17.08 -6.79
C PRO A 339 12.37 16.05 -7.91
N SER A 340 13.35 15.14 -7.93
CA SER A 340 13.48 14.12 -8.98
C SER A 340 14.34 12.94 -8.50
N GLN A 341 14.47 11.90 -9.32
CA GLN A 341 15.54 10.92 -9.16
C GLN A 341 16.84 11.35 -9.83
N GLN A 342 16.78 12.31 -10.75
CA GLN A 342 17.95 12.84 -11.44
C GLN A 342 18.63 13.89 -10.58
N THR A 343 19.95 13.75 -10.40
CA THR A 343 20.75 14.61 -9.53
C THR A 343 20.87 16.06 -10.03
N ALA A 344 20.72 16.31 -11.34
CA ALA A 344 20.82 17.66 -11.90
C ALA A 344 19.85 18.64 -11.22
N PHE A 345 18.59 18.25 -11.07
CA PHE A 345 17.58 19.09 -10.41
C PHE A 345 17.85 19.30 -8.92
N HIS A 346 18.63 18.44 -8.26
CA HIS A 346 18.94 18.64 -6.85
C HIS A 346 19.85 19.87 -6.66
N ASN A 347 20.76 20.10 -7.60
CA ASN A 347 21.66 21.24 -7.59
C ASN A 347 20.90 22.57 -7.74
N ASP A 348 19.92 22.62 -8.65
CA ASP A 348 19.12 23.83 -8.86
C ASP A 348 18.37 24.24 -7.59
N TYR A 349 17.74 23.27 -6.91
CA TYR A 349 17.08 23.51 -5.63
C TYR A 349 18.05 23.93 -4.53
N GLN A 350 19.25 23.35 -4.48
CA GLN A 350 20.29 23.75 -3.53
C GLN A 350 20.71 25.21 -3.72
N VAL A 351 20.94 25.63 -4.97
CA VAL A 351 21.27 27.02 -5.31
C VAL A 351 20.14 27.95 -4.90
N TRP A 352 18.89 27.63 -5.24
CA TRP A 352 17.75 28.46 -4.83
C TRP A 352 17.62 28.62 -3.31
N ILE A 353 17.83 27.55 -2.55
CA ILE A 353 17.78 27.61 -1.10
C ILE A 353 18.92 28.49 -0.58
N ALA A 354 20.14 28.31 -1.09
CA ALA A 354 21.28 29.14 -0.71
C ALA A 354 21.01 30.63 -0.97
N ASP A 355 20.58 30.98 -2.19
CA ASP A 355 20.29 32.36 -2.59
C ASP A 355 19.18 32.99 -1.72
N LEU A 356 18.12 32.23 -1.42
CA LEU A 356 17.03 32.70 -0.54
C LEU A 356 17.53 32.90 0.90
N MET A 357 18.32 31.97 1.43
CA MET A 357 18.86 32.07 2.80
C MET A 357 19.82 33.26 2.92
N ASP A 358 20.68 33.49 1.92
CA ASP A 358 21.62 34.60 1.89
C ASP A 358 20.90 35.95 1.74
N ALA A 359 19.81 36.00 0.98
CA ALA A 359 18.97 37.19 0.90
C ALA A 359 18.19 37.47 2.20
N TRP A 360 17.65 36.44 2.86
CA TRP A 360 16.81 36.61 4.05
C TRP A 360 17.58 36.91 5.34
N ARG A 361 18.81 36.42 5.48
CA ARG A 361 19.68 36.66 6.66
C ARG A 361 19.83 38.15 7.03
N PRO A 362 20.22 39.05 6.11
CA PRO A 362 20.33 40.48 6.42
C PRO A 362 18.95 41.12 6.66
N MET A 363 17.93 40.79 5.87
CA MET A 363 16.59 41.36 6.00
C MET A 363 15.96 41.06 7.37
N ALA A 364 16.13 39.84 7.88
CA ALA A 364 15.59 39.44 9.18
C ALA A 364 16.25 40.16 10.37
N SER A 365 17.45 40.73 10.17
CA SER A 365 18.23 41.39 11.23
C SER A 365 18.20 42.93 11.12
N ASP A 366 17.68 43.47 10.03
CA ASP A 366 17.64 44.91 9.75
C ASP A 366 16.30 45.50 10.21
N GLU A 367 16.32 46.35 11.23
CA GLU A 367 15.12 47.00 11.80
C GLU A 367 14.31 47.80 10.75
N ALA A 368 14.92 48.29 9.67
CA ALA A 368 14.21 49.02 8.63
C ALA A 368 13.46 48.11 7.63
N LEU A 369 13.95 46.89 7.41
CA LEU A 369 13.38 45.94 6.44
C LEU A 369 12.52 44.84 7.10
N LYS A 370 12.61 44.74 8.43
CA LYS A 370 12.00 43.66 9.22
C LYS A 370 10.49 43.55 9.01
N ASP A 371 9.75 44.65 9.08
CA ASP A 371 8.30 44.63 8.96
C ASP A 371 7.82 44.17 7.57
N GLU A 372 8.46 44.66 6.51
CA GLU A 372 8.18 44.24 5.12
C GLU A 372 8.56 42.76 4.93
N PHE A 373 9.70 42.34 5.47
CA PHE A 373 10.13 40.94 5.39
C PHE A 373 9.15 39.97 6.09
N PHE A 374 8.61 40.33 7.26
CA PHE A 374 7.67 39.48 7.98
C PHE A 374 6.23 39.56 7.47
N GLU A 375 5.87 40.58 6.69
CA GLU A 375 4.59 40.62 5.95
C GLU A 375 4.39 39.33 5.14
N ASP A 376 5.45 38.93 4.43
CA ASP A 376 5.51 37.73 3.62
C ASP A 376 5.31 36.42 4.41
N PHE A 377 5.51 36.44 5.73
CA PHE A 377 5.32 35.30 6.62
C PHE A 377 3.91 35.22 7.22
N ARG A 378 3.08 36.27 7.12
CA ARG A 378 1.73 36.28 7.72
C ARG A 378 0.84 35.15 7.21
N LYS A 379 0.90 34.88 5.89
CA LYS A 379 0.16 33.76 5.28
C LYS A 379 0.62 32.42 5.85
N ALA A 380 1.93 32.24 6.04
CA ALA A 380 2.50 31.01 6.60
C ALA A 380 2.14 30.84 8.08
N HIS A 381 2.15 31.93 8.85
CA HIS A 381 1.73 31.93 10.27
C HIS A 381 0.25 31.58 10.42
N ALA A 382 -0.63 32.23 9.65
CA ALA A 382 -2.06 31.94 9.64
C ALA A 382 -2.35 30.48 9.28
N ASP A 383 -1.63 29.94 8.28
CA ASP A 383 -1.74 28.53 7.90
C ASP A 383 -1.34 27.60 9.06
N LEU A 384 -0.24 27.87 9.77
CA LEU A 384 0.17 27.12 10.95
C LEU A 384 -0.86 27.21 12.09
N ALA A 385 -1.46 28.39 12.30
CA ALA A 385 -2.44 28.63 13.34
C ALA A 385 -3.67 27.70 13.19
N GLU A 386 -4.06 27.37 11.95
CA GLU A 386 -5.17 26.45 11.70
C GLU A 386 -4.96 25.02 12.21
N THR A 387 -3.71 24.60 12.45
CA THR A 387 -3.36 23.23 12.85
C THR A 387 -2.65 23.13 14.19
N VAL A 388 -1.93 24.18 14.61
CA VAL A 388 -1.31 24.27 15.94
C VAL A 388 -2.30 24.85 16.96
N GLY A 389 -3.24 25.68 16.51
CA GLY A 389 -4.21 26.37 17.36
C GLY A 389 -3.56 27.41 18.27
N ASP A 390 -4.16 27.62 19.43
CA ASP A 390 -3.82 28.68 20.39
C ASP A 390 -2.41 28.55 21.00
N THR A 391 -1.74 27.43 20.78
CA THR A 391 -0.38 27.18 21.27
C THR A 391 0.72 27.71 20.34
N LEU A 392 0.34 28.25 19.17
CA LEU A 392 1.29 28.89 18.25
C LEU A 392 1.67 30.28 18.79
N PRO A 393 2.97 30.58 18.98
CA PRO A 393 3.42 31.92 19.34
C PRO A 393 3.01 32.96 18.29
N SER A 394 2.94 34.23 18.68
CA SER A 394 2.61 35.31 17.74
C SER A 394 3.69 35.45 16.67
N LEU A 395 3.36 36.07 15.53
CA LEU A 395 4.38 36.27 14.48
C LEU A 395 5.51 37.17 14.99
N GLU A 396 5.20 38.15 15.81
CA GLU A 396 6.16 39.05 16.45
C GLU A 396 7.09 38.28 17.40
N GLU A 397 6.57 37.33 18.17
CA GLU A 397 7.38 36.46 19.03
C GLU A 397 8.31 35.56 18.20
N LEU A 398 7.79 34.92 17.15
CA LEU A 398 8.60 34.08 16.26
C LEU A 398 9.67 34.88 15.52
N ALA A 399 9.37 36.13 15.14
CA ALA A 399 10.29 37.03 14.47
C ALA A 399 11.56 37.32 15.28
N LEU A 400 11.49 37.27 16.62
CA LEU A 400 12.65 37.44 17.50
C LEU A 400 13.68 36.30 17.33
N HIS A 401 13.23 35.10 16.98
CA HIS A 401 14.08 33.91 16.84
C HIS A 401 14.57 33.67 15.41
N MET A 402 13.97 34.30 14.41
CA MET A 402 14.30 34.12 13.00
C MET A 402 15.79 34.37 12.67
N PRO A 403 16.48 35.42 13.19
CA PRO A 403 17.89 35.63 12.88
C PRO A 403 18.80 34.50 13.37
N TYR A 404 18.45 33.87 14.50
CA TYR A 404 19.18 32.71 15.02
C TYR A 404 18.92 31.47 14.15
N VAL A 405 17.65 31.20 13.83
CA VAL A 405 17.25 30.06 13.00
C VAL A 405 17.91 30.14 11.61
N LEU A 406 17.85 31.29 10.94
CA LEU A 406 18.48 31.48 9.63
C LEU A 406 20.00 31.26 9.66
N LYS A 407 20.68 31.57 10.79
CA LYS A 407 22.11 31.33 10.94
C LYS A 407 22.47 29.87 11.17
N THR A 408 21.57 29.11 11.81
CA THR A 408 21.83 27.73 12.26
C THR A 408 21.31 26.66 11.30
N VAL A 409 20.30 26.97 10.48
CA VAL A 409 19.78 26.05 9.46
C VAL A 409 20.88 25.62 8.49
N ASN A 410 21.09 24.30 8.40
CA ASN A 410 21.96 23.68 7.42
C ASN A 410 21.15 23.08 6.28
N TYR A 411 21.62 23.26 5.05
CA TYR A 411 21.05 22.60 3.87
C TYR A 411 22.08 21.67 3.21
N ARG A 412 21.64 20.48 2.79
CA ARG A 412 22.55 19.44 2.27
C ARG A 412 21.90 18.60 1.18
N GLU A 413 22.71 18.25 0.18
CA GLU A 413 22.34 17.27 -0.83
C GLU A 413 22.51 15.82 -0.33
N VAL A 414 21.48 14.98 -0.55
CA VAL A 414 21.45 13.58 -0.13
C VAL A 414 21.26 12.68 -1.36
N ASN A 415 22.38 12.14 -1.85
CA ASN A 415 22.46 11.31 -3.06
C ASN A 415 23.05 9.92 -2.79
N SER A 416 22.83 9.00 -3.72
CA SER A 416 23.34 7.63 -3.62
C SER A 416 24.86 7.50 -3.83
N THR A 417 25.52 8.54 -4.34
CA THR A 417 26.96 8.57 -4.66
C THR A 417 27.62 9.87 -4.17
N GLY A 418 28.95 9.88 -4.08
CA GLY A 418 29.72 11.06 -3.68
C GLY A 418 29.53 11.48 -2.21
N PRO A 419 29.86 12.73 -1.85
CA PRO A 419 29.69 13.26 -0.47
C PRO A 419 28.24 13.21 0.04
N GLY A 420 27.25 13.22 -0.87
CA GLY A 420 25.84 13.03 -0.53
C GLY A 420 25.51 11.62 -0.02
N SER A 421 26.44 10.65 -0.15
CA SER A 421 26.26 9.26 0.29
C SER A 421 26.54 9.05 1.79
N GLU A 422 27.17 10.00 2.47
CA GLU A 422 27.45 9.89 3.91
C GLU A 422 26.17 10.03 4.76
N PRO A 423 26.17 9.52 6.00
CA PRO A 423 25.11 9.77 6.97
C PRO A 423 24.98 11.26 7.30
N VAL A 424 23.76 11.68 7.63
CA VAL A 424 23.53 13.01 8.23
C VAL A 424 23.87 12.92 9.71
N ASP A 425 24.73 13.81 10.18
CA ASP A 425 25.02 13.96 11.60
C ASP A 425 23.94 14.81 12.26
N TRP A 426 22.91 14.14 12.78
CA TRP A 426 21.80 14.80 13.46
C TRP A 426 22.25 15.54 14.72
N SER A 427 23.37 15.15 15.35
CA SER A 427 23.87 15.80 16.56
C SER A 427 24.58 17.13 16.29
N GLY A 428 25.02 17.36 15.06
CA GLY A 428 25.77 18.55 14.68
C GLY A 428 24.92 19.80 14.40
N CYS A 429 23.60 19.67 14.25
CA CYS A 429 22.71 20.81 13.97
C CYS A 429 21.24 20.50 14.27
N GLU A 430 20.50 21.50 14.75
CA GLU A 430 19.09 21.40 15.13
C GLU A 430 18.14 21.44 13.91
N TYR A 431 18.49 22.19 12.87
CA TYR A 431 17.59 22.49 11.75
C TYR A 431 18.21 22.12 10.40
N TRP A 432 17.55 21.21 9.67
CA TRP A 432 18.07 20.69 8.40
C TRP A 432 17.12 20.90 7.23
N ILE A 433 17.67 21.21 6.05
CA ILE A 433 16.96 21.12 4.76
C ILE A 433 17.69 20.10 3.89
N LEU A 434 17.04 18.98 3.61
CA LEU A 434 17.62 17.90 2.83
C LEU A 434 17.05 17.93 1.41
N VAL A 435 17.93 18.01 0.40
CA VAL A 435 17.55 17.95 -1.02
C VAL A 435 18.07 16.65 -1.62
N GLY A 436 17.21 15.83 -2.23
CA GLY A 436 17.68 14.57 -2.80
C GLY A 436 16.61 13.78 -3.54
N GLY A 437 16.99 12.58 -3.99
CA GLY A 437 16.16 11.70 -4.82
C GLY A 437 16.07 10.29 -4.25
N ALA A 438 16.61 9.31 -5.00
CA ALA A 438 16.49 7.89 -4.68
C ALA A 438 17.01 7.47 -3.28
N LYS A 439 17.95 8.22 -2.68
CA LYS A 439 18.41 7.93 -1.31
C LYS A 439 17.39 8.32 -0.23
N LEU A 440 16.53 9.31 -0.51
CA LEU A 440 15.42 9.68 0.36
C LEU A 440 14.21 8.73 0.18
N ASP A 441 14.16 7.95 -0.92
CA ASP A 441 13.05 7.06 -1.28
C ASP A 441 12.91 5.79 -0.41
N ARG A 442 14.00 5.15 0.08
CA ARG A 442 13.94 3.85 0.79
C ARG A 442 14.88 3.78 2.00
N GLY A 443 14.39 3.25 3.13
CA GLY A 443 15.17 2.99 4.36
C GLY A 443 15.76 4.19 5.13
N PHE A 444 15.84 5.38 4.54
CA PHE A 444 16.37 6.56 5.22
C PHE A 444 15.34 7.14 6.23
N THR A 445 15.72 7.18 7.51
CA THR A 445 14.92 7.81 8.56
C THR A 445 15.27 9.30 8.63
N VAL A 446 14.29 10.19 8.43
CA VAL A 446 14.45 11.64 8.56
C VAL A 446 13.94 12.06 9.94
N GLU A 447 14.84 12.47 10.82
CA GLU A 447 14.47 12.90 12.17
C GLU A 447 13.79 14.28 12.13
N GLY A 448 12.77 14.50 12.96
CA GLY A 448 12.12 15.81 13.08
C GLY A 448 11.44 16.36 11.81
N LEU A 449 11.16 15.54 10.80
CA LEU A 449 10.59 16.01 9.52
C LEU A 449 9.22 16.70 9.71
N THR A 450 9.17 18.00 9.45
CA THR A 450 7.95 18.84 9.48
C THR A 450 7.46 19.17 8.08
N VAL A 451 8.33 19.64 7.19
CA VAL A 451 7.92 20.06 5.84
C VAL A 451 8.45 19.09 4.79
N THR A 452 7.58 18.58 3.94
CA THR A 452 7.96 17.82 2.73
C THR A 452 7.53 18.57 1.48
N TYR A 453 8.44 18.76 0.54
CA TYR A 453 8.17 19.33 -0.77
C TYR A 453 8.55 18.34 -1.88
N MET A 454 7.56 17.79 -2.59
CA MET A 454 7.75 16.74 -3.59
C MET A 454 6.99 17.06 -4.89
N PRO A 455 7.62 17.81 -5.82
CA PRO A 455 7.01 18.21 -7.10
C PRO A 455 7.03 17.10 -8.17
N ARG A 456 7.80 16.02 -7.95
CA ARG A 456 7.88 14.90 -8.91
C ARG A 456 6.54 14.20 -9.12
N PRO A 457 6.24 13.74 -10.35
CA PRO A 457 5.04 12.95 -10.65
C PRO A 457 5.12 11.53 -10.08
N ILE A 458 3.99 10.79 -10.16
CA ILE A 458 3.86 9.41 -9.67
C ILE A 458 4.90 8.47 -10.32
N GLY A 459 5.15 8.62 -11.62
CA GLY A 459 6.04 7.75 -12.41
C GLY A 459 5.30 6.51 -12.92
N THR A 460 5.83 5.29 -12.71
CA THR A 460 5.24 4.04 -13.24
C THR A 460 3.92 3.61 -12.57
N GLY A 461 3.39 4.39 -11.63
CA GLY A 461 2.12 4.09 -10.96
C GLY A 461 2.15 2.89 -10.01
N ASN A 462 3.31 2.37 -9.60
CA ASN A 462 3.29 1.23 -8.67
C ASN A 462 3.01 1.69 -7.24
N ALA A 463 2.06 1.02 -6.58
CA ALA A 463 1.66 1.22 -5.20
C ALA A 463 2.84 1.18 -4.21
N ASP A 464 3.70 0.17 -4.33
CA ASP A 464 4.89 0.01 -3.50
C ASP A 464 5.83 1.22 -3.58
N ASN A 465 6.11 1.69 -4.79
CA ASN A 465 6.97 2.83 -5.05
C ASN A 465 6.38 4.15 -4.55
N LEU A 466 5.05 4.33 -4.59
CA LEU A 466 4.39 5.53 -4.06
C LEU A 466 4.51 5.56 -2.54
N GLN A 467 4.15 4.46 -1.88
CA GLN A 467 4.18 4.36 -0.42
C GLN A 467 5.56 4.59 0.19
N GLN A 468 6.60 4.08 -0.45
CA GLN A 468 7.96 4.25 0.08
C GLN A 468 8.41 5.71 0.09
N ARG A 469 7.83 6.58 -0.74
CA ARG A 469 8.08 8.02 -0.75
C ARG A 469 7.47 8.75 0.44
N ALA A 470 6.54 8.13 1.18
CA ALA A 470 5.81 8.74 2.29
C ALA A 470 6.66 8.87 3.57
N ARG A 471 7.77 9.63 3.50
CA ARG A 471 8.62 9.95 4.66
C ARG A 471 7.93 10.85 5.67
N PHE A 472 6.88 11.54 5.25
CA PHE A 472 6.02 12.34 6.09
C PHE A 472 5.07 11.49 6.98
N TYR A 473 5.02 10.16 6.81
CA TYR A 473 4.41 9.27 7.82
C TYR A 473 5.35 9.04 9.00
N GLY A 474 4.86 8.38 10.05
CA GLY A 474 5.67 7.99 11.21
C GLY A 474 5.20 8.63 12.51
N TYR A 475 6.03 8.55 13.56
CA TYR A 475 5.69 9.03 14.90
C TYR A 475 5.81 10.56 15.01
N LYS A 476 4.76 11.26 14.58
CA LYS A 476 4.74 12.73 14.45
C LYS A 476 3.67 13.43 15.28
N GLN A 477 2.83 12.69 16.01
CA GLN A 477 1.66 13.25 16.70
C GLN A 477 2.02 14.45 17.60
N LYS A 478 3.19 14.41 18.26
CA LYS A 478 3.67 15.49 19.14
C LYS A 478 3.93 16.83 18.44
N TYR A 479 4.12 16.84 17.12
CA TYR A 479 4.44 18.03 16.34
C TYR A 479 3.68 18.11 15.01
N ILE A 480 2.59 17.33 14.86
CA ILE A 480 1.80 17.27 13.62
C ILE A 480 1.22 18.63 13.21
N GLY A 481 0.94 19.50 14.19
CA GLY A 481 0.50 20.87 13.93
C GLY A 481 1.46 21.66 13.04
N TYR A 482 2.76 21.37 13.10
CA TYR A 482 3.79 22.01 12.28
C TYR A 482 4.08 21.27 10.97
N CYS A 483 3.42 20.14 10.71
CA CYS A 483 3.69 19.33 9.52
C CYS A 483 2.97 19.86 8.27
N ARG A 484 3.68 19.98 7.14
CA ARG A 484 3.10 20.27 5.83
C ARG A 484 3.68 19.38 4.74
N VAL A 485 2.83 18.90 3.85
CA VAL A 485 3.21 18.04 2.73
C VAL A 485 2.75 18.67 1.42
N TYR A 486 3.69 19.20 0.65
CA TYR A 486 3.47 19.78 -0.67
C TYR A 486 3.72 18.72 -1.74
N LEU A 487 2.69 18.39 -2.51
CA LEU A 487 2.70 17.35 -3.52
C LEU A 487 2.11 17.88 -4.82
N ARG A 488 2.56 17.37 -5.97
CA ARG A 488 1.82 17.51 -7.22
C ARG A 488 0.40 16.92 -7.07
N ARG A 489 -0.57 17.47 -7.81
CA ARG A 489 -2.00 17.12 -7.67
C ARG A 489 -2.28 15.63 -7.87
N ASP A 490 -1.74 15.05 -8.94
CA ASP A 490 -1.81 13.62 -9.25
C ASP A 490 -1.27 12.75 -8.08
N VAL A 491 -0.12 13.12 -7.51
CA VAL A 491 0.50 12.40 -6.40
C VAL A 491 -0.33 12.52 -5.13
N LYS A 492 -0.89 13.70 -4.84
CA LYS A 492 -1.79 13.91 -3.70
C LYS A 492 -3.03 13.04 -3.81
N ASP A 493 -3.67 13.02 -4.98
CA ASP A 493 -4.85 12.19 -5.25
C ASP A 493 -4.50 10.70 -5.14
N ALA A 494 -3.34 10.28 -5.66
CA ALA A 494 -2.85 8.91 -5.54
C ALA A 494 -2.62 8.49 -4.08
N PHE A 495 -2.06 9.36 -3.23
CA PHE A 495 -1.92 9.06 -1.80
C PHE A 495 -3.28 8.95 -1.10
N ARG A 496 -4.24 9.83 -1.41
CA ARG A 496 -5.61 9.74 -0.87
C ARG A 496 -6.24 8.40 -1.23
N ASN A 497 -6.23 8.05 -2.51
CA ASN A 497 -6.87 6.83 -3.01
C ASN A 497 -6.13 5.57 -2.52
N TYR A 498 -4.83 5.69 -2.28
CA TYR A 498 -4.06 4.60 -1.68
C TYR A 498 -4.48 4.29 -0.24
N VAL A 499 -4.89 5.27 0.56
CA VAL A 499 -5.34 5.04 1.95
C VAL A 499 -6.50 4.04 1.98
N GLU A 500 -7.45 4.18 1.06
CA GLU A 500 -8.57 3.24 0.93
C GLU A 500 -8.09 1.83 0.57
N HIS A 501 -7.13 1.73 -0.35
CA HIS A 501 -6.53 0.47 -0.76
C HIS A 501 -5.77 -0.24 0.37
N GLU A 502 -4.95 0.50 1.12
CA GLU A 502 -4.20 -0.02 2.28
C GLU A 502 -5.15 -0.62 3.31
N GLU A 503 -6.22 0.10 3.61
CA GLU A 503 -7.21 -0.32 4.60
C GLU A 503 -8.04 -1.50 4.15
N ALA A 504 -8.41 -1.56 2.86
CA ALA A 504 -9.09 -2.72 2.30
C ALA A 504 -8.24 -4.00 2.42
N ILE A 505 -6.93 -3.91 2.14
CA ILE A 505 -6.01 -5.05 2.30
C ILE A 505 -5.90 -5.43 3.78
N HIS A 506 -5.66 -4.47 4.66
CA HIS A 506 -5.51 -4.73 6.09
C HIS A 506 -6.77 -5.35 6.71
N GLU A 507 -7.95 -4.85 6.33
CA GLU A 507 -9.22 -5.40 6.78
C GLU A 507 -9.45 -6.81 6.23
N SER A 508 -9.13 -7.05 4.95
CA SER A 508 -9.23 -8.37 4.33
C SER A 508 -8.31 -9.40 5.00
N LEU A 509 -7.05 -9.06 5.24
CA LEU A 509 -6.10 -9.92 5.96
C LEU A 509 -6.54 -10.16 7.41
N ARG A 510 -7.13 -9.16 8.07
CA ARG A 510 -7.67 -9.31 9.42
C ARG A 510 -8.86 -10.29 9.46
N LYS A 511 -9.74 -10.26 8.45
CA LYS A 511 -10.90 -11.16 8.35
C LYS A 511 -10.49 -12.61 8.07
N THR A 512 -9.46 -12.83 7.27
CA THR A 512 -8.94 -14.17 6.93
C THR A 512 -7.83 -14.63 7.89
N ARG A 513 -7.66 -13.93 9.02
CA ARG A 513 -6.58 -14.20 9.94
C ARG A 513 -6.61 -15.66 10.43
N GLY A 514 -5.48 -16.33 10.27
CA GLY A 514 -5.21 -17.71 10.65
C GLY A 514 -5.98 -18.79 9.89
N GLU A 515 -6.65 -18.43 8.80
CA GLU A 515 -6.84 -19.35 7.69
C GLU A 515 -5.58 -19.35 6.80
N PRO A 516 -5.31 -20.44 6.05
CA PRO A 516 -4.22 -20.44 5.08
C PRO A 516 -4.42 -19.35 4.02
N LEU A 517 -3.37 -18.57 3.73
CA LEU A 517 -3.42 -17.53 2.69
C LEU A 517 -3.65 -18.10 1.27
N SER A 518 -3.55 -19.41 1.07
CA SER A 518 -3.98 -20.06 -0.16
C SER A 518 -5.49 -19.91 -0.40
N LYS A 519 -6.30 -19.77 0.67
CA LYS A 519 -7.75 -19.52 0.61
C LYS A 519 -8.12 -18.04 0.63
N TRP A 520 -7.15 -17.15 0.79
CA TRP A 520 -7.40 -15.71 0.81
C TRP A 520 -7.82 -15.20 -0.57
N ASN A 521 -8.97 -14.53 -0.64
CA ASN A 521 -9.49 -13.94 -1.87
C ASN A 521 -8.63 -12.75 -2.29
N ARG A 522 -7.83 -12.95 -3.35
CA ARG A 522 -6.93 -11.93 -3.90
C ARG A 522 -7.71 -10.93 -4.74
N GLN A 523 -8.27 -9.94 -4.05
CA GLN A 523 -9.02 -8.84 -4.64
C GLN A 523 -8.33 -7.52 -4.29
N PHE A 524 -7.92 -6.78 -5.31
CA PHE A 524 -7.25 -5.50 -5.18
C PHE A 524 -8.06 -4.42 -5.87
N THR A 525 -8.61 -3.52 -5.08
CA THR A 525 -9.30 -2.32 -5.58
C THR A 525 -8.26 -1.23 -5.77
N LEU A 526 -7.98 -0.86 -7.01
CA LEU A 526 -6.96 0.13 -7.34
C LEU A 526 -7.59 1.33 -8.05
N ASP A 527 -6.94 2.48 -7.92
CA ASP A 527 -7.14 3.57 -8.85
C ASP A 527 -6.69 3.12 -10.27
N GLY A 528 -7.38 3.58 -11.31
CA GLY A 528 -7.03 3.33 -12.70
C GLY A 528 -5.59 3.75 -13.07
N ALA A 529 -5.00 4.73 -12.38
CA ALA A 529 -3.63 5.17 -12.58
C ALA A 529 -2.57 4.29 -11.88
N MET A 530 -2.99 3.32 -11.06
CA MET A 530 -2.10 2.57 -10.16
C MET A 530 -2.01 1.08 -10.52
N ASN A 531 -0.82 0.51 -10.32
CA ASN A 531 -0.53 -0.92 -10.38
C ASN A 531 -0.24 -1.43 -8.95
N PRO A 532 -0.62 -2.67 -8.60
CA PRO A 532 -0.46 -3.17 -7.23
C PRO A 532 1.02 -3.32 -6.84
N THR A 533 1.85 -3.73 -7.81
CA THR A 533 3.29 -3.84 -7.69
C THR A 533 3.91 -3.96 -9.09
N ARG A 534 5.22 -4.14 -9.15
CA ARG A 534 5.99 -4.43 -10.37
C ARG A 534 5.43 -5.67 -11.07
N ARG A 535 4.98 -5.53 -12.33
CA ARG A 535 4.40 -6.63 -13.13
C ARG A 535 5.23 -7.92 -13.11
N ASN A 536 6.56 -7.80 -13.18
CA ASN A 536 7.48 -8.92 -13.29
C ASN A 536 7.47 -9.91 -12.11
N VAL A 537 7.05 -9.47 -10.92
CA VAL A 537 6.96 -10.34 -9.73
C VAL A 537 5.58 -10.97 -9.53
N ILE A 538 4.59 -10.62 -10.35
CA ILE A 538 3.24 -11.18 -10.28
C ILE A 538 3.24 -12.59 -10.86
N GLY A 539 3.08 -13.59 -9.98
CA GLY A 539 3.11 -15.02 -10.32
C GLY A 539 1.75 -15.65 -10.57
N ILE A 540 0.65 -14.97 -10.22
CA ILE A 540 -0.73 -15.48 -10.36
C ILE A 540 -1.50 -14.78 -11.48
N PRO A 541 -2.42 -15.47 -12.18
CA PRO A 541 -3.32 -14.82 -13.13
C PRO A 541 -4.19 -13.80 -12.39
N LEU A 542 -4.29 -12.60 -12.96
CA LEU A 542 -5.15 -11.53 -12.48
C LEU A 542 -6.00 -11.09 -13.66
N ASP A 543 -7.31 -11.09 -13.46
CA ASP A 543 -8.25 -10.49 -14.37
C ASP A 543 -8.47 -9.05 -13.95
N GLU A 544 -8.46 -8.19 -14.96
CA GLU A 544 -8.71 -6.78 -14.78
C GLU A 544 -10.17 -6.49 -15.14
N VAL A 545 -10.95 -6.11 -14.12
CA VAL A 545 -12.28 -5.58 -14.33
C VAL A 545 -12.21 -4.07 -14.21
N VAL A 546 -12.33 -3.40 -15.35
CA VAL A 546 -12.49 -1.94 -15.38
C VAL A 546 -13.98 -1.64 -15.41
N ALA A 547 -14.50 -1.16 -14.29
CA ALA A 547 -15.83 -0.59 -14.24
C ALA A 547 -15.77 0.83 -14.82
N SER A 548 -15.73 0.92 -16.15
CA SER A 548 -15.78 2.18 -16.90
C SER A 548 -16.55 1.99 -18.20
N ASN A 549 -17.42 2.94 -18.53
CA ASN A 549 -18.31 2.83 -19.68
C ASN A 549 -19.17 1.55 -19.58
N TRP A 550 -19.44 0.88 -20.71
CA TRP A 550 -20.33 -0.27 -20.80
C TRP A 550 -19.63 -1.60 -20.50
N VAL A 551 -20.19 -2.35 -19.55
CA VAL A 551 -19.79 -3.70 -19.16
C VAL A 551 -21.02 -4.62 -19.31
N HIS A 552 -20.87 -5.74 -20.02
CA HIS A 552 -21.97 -6.71 -20.19
C HIS A 552 -21.43 -8.12 -20.46
N PRO A 553 -22.18 -9.17 -20.10
CA PRO A 553 -21.87 -10.55 -20.48
C PRO A 553 -21.80 -10.71 -22.00
N LYS A 554 -21.07 -11.73 -22.47
CA LYS A 554 -20.97 -12.12 -23.89
C LYS A 554 -21.68 -13.44 -24.22
N ALA A 555 -21.78 -14.34 -23.24
CA ALA A 555 -22.21 -15.73 -23.40
C ALA A 555 -23.14 -16.18 -22.23
N ALA A 556 -24.11 -15.35 -21.83
CA ALA A 556 -24.99 -15.61 -20.67
C ALA A 556 -25.99 -16.79 -20.81
N TYR A 557 -25.93 -17.59 -21.88
CA TYR A 557 -26.92 -18.63 -22.22
C TYR A 557 -26.34 -20.06 -22.25
N VAL A 558 -25.08 -20.26 -21.88
CA VAL A 558 -24.37 -21.55 -22.06
C VAL A 558 -25.07 -22.72 -21.35
N ASP A 559 -25.85 -22.47 -20.29
CA ASP A 559 -26.63 -23.46 -19.55
C ASP A 559 -28.13 -23.10 -19.51
N PRO A 560 -29.03 -23.93 -20.08
CA PRO A 560 -30.47 -23.72 -20.02
C PRO A 560 -31.05 -23.61 -18.60
N HIS A 561 -30.46 -24.29 -17.61
CA HIS A 561 -30.92 -24.18 -16.22
C HIS A 561 -30.61 -22.79 -15.65
N CYS A 562 -29.42 -22.25 -15.94
CA CYS A 562 -29.06 -20.88 -15.60
C CYS A 562 -30.00 -19.86 -16.26
N VAL A 563 -30.43 -20.08 -17.51
CA VAL A 563 -31.39 -19.20 -18.19
C VAL A 563 -32.73 -19.17 -17.45
N GLU A 564 -33.26 -20.33 -17.05
CA GLU A 564 -34.53 -20.39 -16.31
C GLU A 564 -34.44 -19.72 -14.94
N ASP A 565 -33.37 -20.01 -14.19
CA ASP A 565 -33.12 -19.36 -12.89
C ASP A 565 -33.03 -17.84 -13.04
N ASN A 566 -32.29 -17.36 -14.05
CA ASN A 566 -32.13 -15.93 -14.31
C ASN A 566 -33.44 -15.24 -14.71
N ARG A 567 -34.37 -15.94 -15.38
CA ARG A 567 -35.71 -15.40 -15.69
C ARG A 567 -36.47 -15.12 -14.41
N GLN A 568 -36.39 -16.05 -13.45
CA GLN A 568 -37.01 -15.88 -12.14
C GLN A 568 -36.37 -14.72 -11.38
N VAL A 569 -35.04 -14.58 -11.42
CA VAL A 569 -34.33 -13.45 -10.79
C VAL A 569 -34.80 -12.10 -11.38
N PHE A 570 -34.90 -11.97 -12.70
CA PHE A 570 -35.42 -10.75 -13.34
C PHE A 570 -36.86 -10.45 -12.89
N LYS A 571 -37.73 -11.47 -12.88
CA LYS A 571 -39.12 -11.31 -12.46
C LYS A 571 -39.25 -10.83 -11.02
N ASP A 572 -38.49 -11.44 -10.10
CA ASP A 572 -38.48 -11.07 -8.68
C ASP A 572 -37.99 -9.63 -8.49
N PHE A 573 -36.87 -9.28 -9.14
CA PHE A 573 -36.29 -7.94 -9.04
C PHE A 573 -37.24 -6.86 -9.56
N ILE A 574 -37.89 -7.07 -10.72
CA ILE A 574 -38.88 -6.12 -11.24
C ILE A 574 -40.13 -6.02 -10.35
N ALA A 575 -40.58 -7.13 -9.76
CA ALA A 575 -41.68 -7.10 -8.80
C ALA A 575 -41.33 -6.27 -7.55
N GLN A 576 -40.08 -6.35 -7.08
CA GLN A 576 -39.58 -5.54 -5.97
C GLN A 576 -39.54 -4.04 -6.29
N LEU A 577 -39.31 -3.68 -7.56
CA LEU A 577 -39.41 -2.29 -8.03
C LEU A 577 -40.87 -1.80 -8.17
N GLY A 578 -41.87 -2.62 -7.80
CA GLY A 578 -43.30 -2.29 -7.90
C GLY A 578 -43.93 -2.71 -9.24
N GLY A 579 -43.22 -3.51 -10.05
CA GLY A 579 -43.65 -3.88 -11.40
C GLY A 579 -43.32 -2.82 -12.45
N LEU A 580 -43.52 -3.16 -13.73
CA LEU A 580 -43.20 -2.25 -14.85
C LEU A 580 -44.02 -0.96 -14.83
N ASP A 581 -45.25 -1.01 -14.31
CA ASP A 581 -46.16 0.14 -14.25
C ASP A 581 -45.71 1.22 -13.26
N ASN A 582 -44.80 0.89 -12.34
CA ASN A 582 -44.23 1.84 -11.38
C ASN A 582 -43.04 2.64 -11.97
N GLY A 583 -42.52 2.22 -13.13
CA GLY A 583 -41.49 2.96 -13.85
C GLY A 583 -42.10 3.97 -14.82
N VAL A 584 -41.28 4.94 -15.24
CA VAL A 584 -41.69 5.99 -16.20
C VAL A 584 -41.03 5.75 -17.56
N ALA A 585 -41.68 6.13 -18.66
CA ALA A 585 -41.00 6.05 -19.96
C ALA A 585 -39.80 7.00 -19.96
N ALA A 586 -38.60 6.50 -20.28
CA ALA A 586 -37.36 7.28 -20.20
C ALA A 586 -37.43 8.56 -21.05
N ASN A 587 -38.04 8.47 -22.24
CA ASN A 587 -38.26 9.62 -23.12
C ASN A 587 -39.12 10.72 -22.49
N ASP A 588 -39.98 10.41 -21.54
CA ASP A 588 -40.84 11.41 -20.88
C ASP A 588 -40.10 12.16 -19.77
N VAL A 589 -39.00 11.60 -19.25
CA VAL A 589 -38.15 12.22 -18.23
C VAL A 589 -37.20 13.25 -18.84
N ASP A 590 -36.54 12.90 -19.95
CA ASP A 590 -35.63 13.78 -20.69
C ASP A 590 -35.75 13.47 -22.20
N PRO A 591 -36.67 14.13 -22.92
CA PRO A 591 -36.94 13.85 -24.34
C PRO A 591 -35.77 14.16 -25.28
N ASP A 592 -34.90 15.10 -24.90
CA ASP A 592 -33.76 15.52 -25.72
C ASP A 592 -32.61 14.50 -25.60
N ARG A 593 -32.49 13.86 -24.44
CA ARG A 593 -31.49 12.82 -24.18
C ARG A 593 -31.96 11.42 -24.54
N TYR A 594 -33.14 11.04 -24.08
CA TYR A 594 -33.68 9.67 -24.15
C TYR A 594 -34.64 9.50 -25.32
N ILE A 595 -34.16 9.77 -26.55
CA ILE A 595 -34.99 9.77 -27.75
C ILE A 595 -35.57 8.37 -28.03
N ASP A 596 -36.86 8.19 -27.78
CA ASP A 596 -37.64 7.00 -28.16
C ASP A 596 -39.03 7.38 -28.66
N LYS A 597 -39.12 7.73 -29.96
CA LYS A 597 -40.36 8.11 -30.64
C LYS A 597 -41.06 6.93 -31.32
N ARG A 598 -40.60 5.69 -31.10
CA ARG A 598 -41.19 4.48 -31.71
C ARG A 598 -42.62 4.28 -31.20
N ALA A 599 -43.52 3.80 -32.06
CA ALA A 599 -44.91 3.50 -31.70
C ALA A 599 -45.08 2.21 -30.86
N GLY A 600 -44.00 1.47 -30.62
CA GLY A 600 -44.00 0.21 -29.86
C GLY A 600 -43.70 0.39 -28.37
N LYS A 601 -43.37 -0.74 -27.73
CA LYS A 601 -42.97 -0.84 -26.32
C LYS A 601 -41.79 0.08 -26.01
N LYS A 602 -41.94 0.90 -24.96
CA LYS A 602 -40.99 1.97 -24.61
C LYS A 602 -39.88 1.44 -23.70
N ASN A 603 -38.77 2.18 -23.62
CA ASN A 603 -37.79 1.96 -22.56
C ASN A 603 -38.30 2.58 -21.26
N ILE A 604 -38.41 1.77 -20.21
CA ILE A 604 -38.88 2.21 -18.89
C ILE A 604 -37.69 2.52 -18.00
N LEU A 605 -37.74 3.62 -17.25
CA LEU A 605 -36.72 4.09 -16.33
C LEU A 605 -37.26 4.03 -14.89
N PHE A 606 -36.45 3.44 -14.02
CA PHE A 606 -36.54 3.54 -12.57
C PHE A 606 -35.34 4.35 -12.07
N GLU A 607 -35.59 5.58 -11.63
CA GLU A 607 -34.56 6.41 -11.02
C GLU A 607 -34.35 6.08 -9.56
N ASN A 608 -33.15 6.35 -9.04
CA ASN A 608 -32.84 6.21 -7.62
C ASN A 608 -33.09 4.80 -7.06
N VAL A 609 -32.72 3.76 -7.80
CA VAL A 609 -32.74 2.39 -7.28
C VAL A 609 -31.52 2.17 -6.39
N SER A 610 -31.71 1.62 -5.18
CA SER A 610 -30.60 1.33 -4.26
C SER A 610 -29.57 0.39 -4.92
N LEU A 611 -28.29 0.76 -4.83
CA LEU A 611 -27.20 -0.11 -5.29
C LEU A 611 -27.14 -1.41 -4.50
N GLU A 612 -27.50 -1.40 -3.21
CA GLU A 612 -27.56 -2.62 -2.39
C GLU A 612 -28.56 -3.61 -2.97
N SER A 613 -29.73 -3.13 -3.40
CA SER A 613 -30.74 -3.98 -4.07
C SER A 613 -30.27 -4.47 -5.43
N VAL A 614 -29.62 -3.61 -6.24
CA VAL A 614 -29.02 -4.04 -7.53
C VAL A 614 -27.99 -5.15 -7.32
N ILE A 615 -27.22 -5.09 -6.24
CA ILE A 615 -26.22 -6.11 -5.92
C ILE A 615 -26.89 -7.38 -5.40
N ASP A 616 -27.59 -7.29 -4.28
CA ASP A 616 -28.02 -8.44 -3.50
C ASP A 616 -29.23 -9.15 -4.16
N ASP A 617 -30.17 -8.39 -4.72
CA ASP A 617 -31.42 -8.93 -5.28
C ASP A 617 -31.33 -9.31 -6.75
N LEU A 618 -30.27 -8.85 -7.45
CA LEU A 618 -30.08 -9.09 -8.89
C LEU A 618 -28.71 -9.69 -9.20
N LEU A 619 -27.63 -8.90 -9.12
CA LEU A 619 -26.32 -9.34 -9.65
C LEU A 619 -25.75 -10.55 -8.91
N GLU A 620 -25.94 -10.66 -7.60
CA GLU A 620 -25.47 -11.82 -6.82
C GLU A 620 -26.28 -13.08 -7.10
N ARG A 621 -27.57 -12.94 -7.44
CA ARG A 621 -28.49 -14.04 -7.74
C ARG A 621 -28.39 -14.54 -9.18
N LEU A 622 -27.86 -13.73 -10.12
CA LEU A 622 -27.66 -14.14 -11.50
C LEU A 622 -26.59 -15.24 -11.63
N ARG A 623 -26.94 -16.32 -12.30
CA ARG A 623 -26.04 -17.43 -12.65
C ARG A 623 -25.42 -17.19 -14.04
N MET A 624 -24.11 -17.38 -14.15
CA MET A 624 -23.38 -17.24 -15.41
C MET A 624 -22.95 -18.62 -15.90
N GLY A 625 -23.28 -18.95 -17.14
CA GLY A 625 -22.93 -20.26 -17.73
C GLY A 625 -21.49 -20.34 -18.25
N ASP A 626 -20.77 -19.22 -18.33
CA ASP A 626 -19.39 -19.13 -18.79
C ASP A 626 -18.50 -18.45 -17.73
N GLY A 627 -17.23 -18.90 -17.63
CA GLY A 627 -16.28 -18.43 -16.62
C GLY A 627 -15.94 -16.95 -16.77
N ASP A 628 -15.78 -16.43 -17.99
CA ASP A 628 -15.44 -15.03 -18.22
C ASP A 628 -16.60 -14.11 -17.78
N ASP A 629 -17.84 -14.52 -18.06
CA ASP A 629 -19.05 -13.79 -17.64
C ASP A 629 -19.25 -13.85 -16.12
N ALA A 630 -18.87 -14.96 -15.47
CA ALA A 630 -18.88 -15.08 -14.00
C ALA A 630 -17.91 -14.09 -13.34
N VAL A 631 -16.68 -14.00 -13.86
CA VAL A 631 -15.67 -13.02 -13.41
C VAL A 631 -16.16 -11.60 -13.64
N LEU A 632 -16.74 -11.31 -14.82
CA LEU A 632 -17.31 -9.99 -15.13
C LEU A 632 -18.41 -9.58 -14.14
N ARG A 633 -19.33 -10.49 -13.82
CA ARG A 633 -20.42 -10.26 -12.86
C ARG A 633 -19.87 -9.95 -11.46
N VAL A 634 -18.91 -10.75 -10.97
CA VAL A 634 -18.26 -10.49 -9.67
C VAL A 634 -17.54 -9.15 -9.67
N GLY A 635 -16.87 -8.82 -10.78
CA GLY A 635 -16.27 -7.52 -10.99
C GLY A 635 -17.26 -6.37 -10.89
N CYS A 636 -18.45 -6.50 -11.50
CA CYS A 636 -19.53 -5.51 -11.36
C CYS A 636 -19.97 -5.37 -9.90
N VAL A 637 -20.24 -6.47 -9.19
CA VAL A 637 -20.65 -6.46 -7.78
C VAL A 637 -19.63 -5.74 -6.90
N LEU A 638 -18.34 -6.07 -7.04
CA LEU A 638 -17.27 -5.44 -6.28
C LEU A 638 -17.15 -3.94 -6.59
N ALA A 639 -17.33 -3.54 -7.85
CA ALA A 639 -17.29 -2.14 -8.24
C ALA A 639 -18.44 -1.36 -7.59
N LEU A 640 -19.66 -1.90 -7.60
CA LEU A 640 -20.81 -1.26 -6.96
C LEU A 640 -20.67 -1.21 -5.44
N ARG A 641 -20.17 -2.27 -4.79
CA ARG A 641 -19.89 -2.26 -3.34
C ARG A 641 -18.85 -1.20 -2.97
N GLN A 642 -17.85 -0.97 -3.83
CA GLN A 642 -16.90 0.13 -3.60
C GLN A 642 -17.56 1.50 -3.79
N LEU A 643 -18.39 1.67 -4.82
CA LEU A 643 -19.11 2.94 -5.03
C LEU A 643 -20.01 3.32 -3.84
N ILE A 644 -20.66 2.33 -3.20
CA ILE A 644 -21.41 2.53 -1.94
C ILE A 644 -20.52 3.12 -0.85
N LYS A 645 -19.30 2.57 -0.67
CA LYS A 645 -18.35 3.08 0.33
C LYS A 645 -17.89 4.51 0.02
N ASP A 646 -17.81 4.86 -1.27
CA ASP A 646 -17.44 6.18 -1.73
C ASP A 646 -18.62 7.19 -1.68
N GLY A 647 -19.79 6.76 -1.18
CA GLY A 647 -20.98 7.59 -0.99
C GLY A 647 -21.97 7.57 -2.16
N GLN A 648 -21.68 6.83 -3.23
CA GLN A 648 -22.65 6.60 -4.32
C GLN A 648 -23.55 5.43 -3.92
N THR A 649 -24.81 5.71 -3.58
CA THR A 649 -25.72 4.70 -3.02
C THR A 649 -26.83 4.25 -3.96
N HIS A 650 -27.00 4.91 -5.12
CA HIS A 650 -28.12 4.67 -6.02
C HIS A 650 -27.68 4.57 -7.49
N ALA A 651 -28.47 3.84 -8.29
CA ALA A 651 -28.34 3.68 -9.73
C ALA A 651 -29.67 3.98 -10.44
N ASP A 652 -29.58 4.17 -11.76
CA ASP A 652 -30.74 4.28 -12.65
C ASP A 652 -30.90 2.97 -13.43
N VAL A 653 -32.07 2.33 -13.33
CA VAL A 653 -32.35 1.06 -13.99
C VAL A 653 -33.27 1.29 -15.19
N PHE A 654 -32.79 0.95 -16.38
CA PHE A 654 -33.53 1.00 -17.62
C PHE A 654 -33.98 -0.39 -18.04
N ILE A 655 -35.28 -0.57 -18.19
CA ILE A 655 -35.89 -1.78 -18.75
C ILE A 655 -36.11 -1.54 -20.24
N ILE A 656 -35.31 -2.20 -21.06
CA ILE A 656 -35.28 -1.95 -22.51
C ILE A 656 -36.40 -2.74 -23.19
N GLY A 657 -37.26 -2.02 -23.91
CA GLY A 657 -38.40 -2.59 -24.64
C GLY A 657 -39.36 -3.41 -23.77
N GLU A 658 -39.57 -3.01 -22.50
CA GLU A 658 -40.46 -3.71 -21.55
C GLU A 658 -40.15 -5.22 -21.41
N LEU A 659 -38.88 -5.62 -21.49
CA LEU A 659 -38.41 -7.02 -21.48
C LEU A 659 -38.95 -7.91 -22.62
N VAL A 660 -39.54 -7.33 -23.66
CA VAL A 660 -39.93 -8.08 -24.86
C VAL A 660 -38.67 -8.59 -25.56
N ALA A 661 -38.59 -9.90 -25.76
CA ALA A 661 -37.39 -10.56 -26.27
C ALA A 661 -37.00 -10.06 -27.67
N GLN A 662 -35.80 -9.49 -27.78
CA GLN A 662 -35.25 -9.02 -29.05
C GLN A 662 -34.45 -10.13 -29.74
N ASN A 663 -34.58 -10.26 -31.07
CA ASN A 663 -33.80 -11.24 -31.81
C ASN A 663 -32.31 -10.83 -31.91
N ARG A 664 -31.39 -11.75 -31.58
CA ARG A 664 -29.94 -11.58 -31.75
C ARG A 664 -29.30 -12.84 -32.30
N SER A 665 -28.43 -12.69 -33.30
CA SER A 665 -27.65 -13.83 -33.82
C SER A 665 -26.41 -14.09 -32.96
N LYS A 666 -26.16 -15.36 -32.61
CA LYS A 666 -24.94 -15.81 -31.92
C LYS A 666 -23.90 -16.37 -32.88
N LYS A 667 -22.63 -16.02 -32.66
CA LYS A 667 -21.48 -16.55 -33.40
C LYS A 667 -20.47 -17.13 -32.41
N ALA A 668 -20.15 -18.42 -32.55
CA ALA A 668 -19.19 -19.12 -31.69
C ALA A 668 -19.46 -18.98 -30.17
N GLY A 669 -20.72 -19.14 -29.74
CA GLY A 669 -21.05 -19.10 -28.32
C GLY A 669 -21.38 -17.70 -27.76
N ALA A 670 -21.17 -16.64 -28.53
CA ALA A 670 -21.32 -15.27 -28.05
C ALA A 670 -22.18 -14.37 -28.96
N ILE A 671 -22.72 -13.28 -28.38
CA ILE A 671 -23.36 -12.20 -29.16
C ILE A 671 -22.40 -11.02 -29.32
N ASN A 672 -22.28 -10.51 -30.54
CA ASN A 672 -21.37 -9.40 -30.85
C ASN A 672 -22.02 -8.02 -30.67
N GLN A 673 -23.35 -7.93 -30.68
CA GLN A 673 -24.08 -6.67 -30.63
C GLN A 673 -25.27 -6.74 -29.67
N VAL A 674 -25.06 -6.31 -28.42
CA VAL A 674 -26.12 -6.22 -27.40
C VAL A 674 -27.05 -5.03 -27.68
N PHE A 675 -26.45 -3.88 -28.00
CA PHE A 675 -27.14 -2.60 -28.10
C PHE A 675 -27.78 -2.36 -29.47
N GLN A 676 -29.02 -1.88 -29.50
CA GLN A 676 -29.63 -1.32 -30.70
C GLN A 676 -29.03 0.07 -30.99
N GLY A 677 -28.64 0.30 -32.26
CA GLY A 677 -28.09 1.58 -32.71
C GLY A 677 -29.16 2.65 -32.98
N LYS A 678 -28.70 3.83 -33.41
CA LYS A 678 -29.55 4.95 -33.83
C LYS A 678 -30.46 4.55 -34.98
N ASN A 679 -31.73 4.95 -34.90
CA ASN A 679 -32.71 4.75 -35.96
C ASN A 679 -33.22 6.12 -36.45
N PRO A 680 -32.78 6.59 -37.64
CA PRO A 680 -33.29 7.81 -38.24
C PRO A 680 -34.78 7.70 -38.56
N ASP A 681 -35.48 8.83 -38.50
CA ASP A 681 -36.86 8.90 -38.94
C ASP A 681 -36.92 8.72 -40.48
N THR A 682 -37.90 7.94 -40.95
CA THR A 682 -38.07 7.62 -42.37
C THR A 682 -38.58 8.80 -43.21
N THR A 683 -39.31 9.71 -42.57
CA THR A 683 -39.90 10.92 -43.16
C THR A 683 -38.97 12.14 -43.07
N ASP A 684 -38.19 12.27 -42.00
CA ASP A 684 -37.15 13.29 -41.86
C ASP A 684 -35.85 12.68 -41.32
N ARG A 685 -34.92 12.36 -42.22
CA ARG A 685 -33.64 11.72 -41.86
C ARG A 685 -32.72 12.59 -41.00
N SER A 686 -33.03 13.89 -40.82
CA SER A 686 -32.31 14.75 -39.88
C SER A 686 -32.72 14.51 -38.43
N GLN A 687 -33.85 13.85 -38.21
CA GLN A 687 -34.36 13.48 -36.89
C GLN A 687 -34.17 11.98 -36.60
N LEU A 688 -34.12 11.65 -35.32
CA LEU A 688 -34.04 10.27 -34.85
C LEU A 688 -35.41 9.81 -34.34
N LEU A 689 -35.85 8.66 -34.83
CA LEU A 689 -36.95 7.90 -34.24
C LEU A 689 -36.50 7.19 -32.96
N TYR A 690 -35.21 6.80 -32.89
CA TYR A 690 -34.59 6.20 -31.73
C TYR A 690 -33.13 6.65 -31.58
N GLY A 691 -32.76 7.15 -30.40
CA GLY A 691 -31.41 7.62 -30.07
C GLY A 691 -30.36 6.51 -29.97
N GLY A 692 -30.80 5.25 -29.88
CA GLY A 692 -29.93 4.10 -29.67
C GLY A 692 -29.72 3.82 -28.17
N ASP A 693 -29.57 2.54 -27.82
CA ASP A 693 -29.55 2.12 -26.41
C ASP A 693 -28.43 2.80 -25.62
N ARG A 694 -27.29 3.09 -26.24
CA ARG A 694 -26.12 3.64 -25.53
C ARG A 694 -26.32 5.05 -24.97
N GLU A 695 -27.34 5.77 -25.43
CA GLU A 695 -27.68 7.10 -24.93
C GLU A 695 -28.53 7.05 -23.65
N PHE A 696 -29.13 5.89 -23.33
CA PHE A 696 -29.94 5.66 -22.12
C PHE A 696 -29.05 5.45 -20.89
N VAL A 697 -28.25 6.45 -20.56
CA VAL A 697 -27.36 6.45 -19.40
C VAL A 697 -27.56 7.71 -18.59
N SER A 698 -27.21 7.63 -17.31
CA SER A 698 -27.07 8.77 -16.40
C SER A 698 -25.66 9.36 -16.53
N ALA A 699 -25.55 10.68 -16.34
CA ALA A 699 -24.26 11.36 -16.37
C ALA A 699 -23.51 11.27 -15.04
N SER A 700 -24.23 11.06 -13.94
CA SER A 700 -23.72 11.12 -12.57
C SER A 700 -23.88 9.83 -11.77
N ARG A 701 -24.78 8.93 -12.18
CA ARG A 701 -25.04 7.65 -11.51
C ARG A 701 -24.69 6.47 -12.41
N VAL A 702 -24.51 5.29 -11.80
CA VAL A 702 -24.45 4.03 -12.55
C VAL A 702 -25.77 3.81 -13.27
N SER A 703 -25.73 3.30 -14.50
CA SER A 703 -26.93 2.93 -15.25
C SER A 703 -26.94 1.44 -15.53
N LEU A 704 -28.06 0.78 -15.26
CA LEU A 704 -28.23 -0.65 -15.47
C LEU A 704 -29.31 -0.90 -16.51
N HIS A 705 -28.97 -1.61 -17.57
CA HIS A 705 -29.91 -2.06 -18.58
C HIS A 705 -30.32 -3.49 -18.32
N LEU A 706 -31.62 -3.75 -18.21
CA LEU A 706 -32.19 -5.09 -18.19
C LEU A 706 -32.97 -5.31 -19.49
N ARG A 707 -32.77 -6.46 -20.11
CA ARG A 707 -33.38 -6.82 -21.40
C ARG A 707 -33.46 -8.34 -21.57
N THR A 708 -34.20 -8.75 -22.58
CA THR A 708 -34.40 -10.16 -22.92
C THR A 708 -34.05 -10.40 -24.38
N PHE A 709 -33.45 -11.54 -24.71
CA PHE A 709 -33.11 -11.93 -26.08
C PHE A 709 -33.69 -13.27 -26.52
N ASN A 710 -34.09 -13.34 -27.79
CA ASN A 710 -34.24 -14.57 -28.54
C ASN A 710 -32.95 -14.80 -29.34
N LEU A 711 -32.20 -15.85 -29.01
CA LEU A 711 -30.90 -16.13 -29.60
C LEU A 711 -31.04 -17.03 -30.81
N LEU A 712 -30.70 -16.49 -31.97
CA LEU A 712 -30.77 -17.18 -33.26
C LEU A 712 -29.40 -17.73 -33.66
N ASN A 713 -29.36 -18.92 -34.26
CA ASN A 713 -28.16 -19.41 -34.94
C ASN A 713 -27.71 -18.39 -36.00
N ALA A 714 -26.43 -18.00 -36.05
CA ALA A 714 -25.96 -17.03 -37.04
C ALA A 714 -26.15 -17.50 -38.49
N SER A 715 -25.99 -18.80 -38.75
CA SER A 715 -26.07 -19.43 -40.07
C SER A 715 -27.50 -19.76 -40.48
N THR A 716 -28.29 -20.40 -39.61
CA THR A 716 -29.64 -20.88 -39.96
C THR A 716 -30.74 -19.87 -39.63
N LYS A 717 -30.45 -18.84 -38.83
CA LYS A 717 -31.42 -17.88 -38.27
C LYS A 717 -32.56 -18.49 -37.46
N VAL A 718 -32.50 -19.78 -37.14
CA VAL A 718 -33.46 -20.47 -36.28
C VAL A 718 -33.20 -20.09 -34.83
N PRO A 719 -34.24 -19.79 -34.02
CA PRO A 719 -34.09 -19.60 -32.57
C PRO A 719 -33.57 -20.87 -31.92
N GLU A 720 -32.42 -20.76 -31.27
CA GLU A 720 -31.86 -21.84 -30.45
C GLU A 720 -32.28 -21.69 -28.99
N GLU A 721 -32.34 -20.46 -28.50
CA GLU A 721 -32.79 -20.15 -27.14
C GLU A 721 -33.75 -18.96 -27.18
N ARG A 722 -34.72 -18.95 -26.27
CA ARG A 722 -35.73 -17.89 -26.16
C ARG A 722 -35.64 -17.20 -24.81
N ASP A 723 -36.17 -15.99 -24.74
CA ASP A 723 -36.39 -15.28 -23.49
C ASP A 723 -35.17 -15.28 -22.53
N VAL A 724 -33.97 -15.08 -23.08
CA VAL A 724 -32.71 -15.11 -22.32
C VAL A 724 -32.50 -13.77 -21.63
N PRO A 725 -32.46 -13.70 -20.29
CA PRO A 725 -32.19 -12.46 -19.55
C PRO A 725 -30.77 -11.95 -19.80
N TRP A 726 -30.62 -10.65 -19.94
CA TRP A 726 -29.32 -10.01 -20.16
C TRP A 726 -29.25 -8.68 -19.42
N PHE A 727 -28.10 -8.41 -18.79
CA PHE A 727 -27.82 -7.12 -18.17
C PHE A 727 -26.67 -6.40 -18.89
N ALA A 728 -26.67 -5.07 -18.84
CA ALA A 728 -25.51 -4.27 -19.19
C ALA A 728 -25.40 -3.10 -18.21
N MET A 729 -24.21 -2.87 -17.66
CA MET A 729 -23.95 -1.82 -16.69
C MET A 729 -23.10 -0.73 -17.33
N HIS A 730 -23.48 0.52 -17.13
CA HIS A 730 -22.69 1.68 -17.51
C HIS A 730 -22.21 2.41 -16.25
N VAL A 731 -20.89 2.59 -16.14
CA VAL A 731 -20.27 3.39 -15.07
C VAL A 731 -19.70 4.67 -15.68
N PRO A 732 -20.18 5.86 -15.27
CA PRO A 732 -19.62 7.14 -15.72
C PRO A 732 -18.10 7.22 -15.48
N GLU A 733 -17.37 7.94 -16.34
CA GLU A 733 -15.91 8.05 -16.21
C GLU A 733 -15.48 8.67 -14.86
N SER A 734 -16.31 9.55 -14.29
CA SER A 734 -16.11 10.12 -12.94
C SER A 734 -16.18 9.08 -11.80
N LEU A 735 -16.84 7.94 -12.04
CA LEU A 735 -17.01 6.85 -11.08
C LEU A 735 -16.15 5.62 -11.42
N LYS A 736 -15.19 5.77 -12.35
CA LYS A 736 -14.37 4.68 -12.84
C LYS A 736 -13.59 3.99 -11.73
N LYS A 737 -13.66 2.66 -11.70
CA LYS A 737 -12.87 1.81 -10.80
C LYS A 737 -12.12 0.73 -11.56
N ARG A 738 -10.88 0.46 -11.14
CA ARG A 738 -10.05 -0.62 -11.66
C ARG A 738 -9.90 -1.69 -10.59
N LEU A 739 -10.46 -2.87 -10.84
CA LEU A 739 -10.39 -4.01 -9.93
C LEU A 739 -9.47 -5.05 -10.53
N LEU A 740 -8.56 -5.58 -9.72
CA LEU A 740 -7.77 -6.76 -10.05
C LEU A 740 -8.25 -7.92 -9.20
N ILE A 741 -8.69 -8.99 -9.84
CA ILE A 741 -9.27 -10.17 -9.20
C ILE A 741 -8.47 -11.39 -9.66
N GLN A 742 -8.18 -12.32 -8.77
CA GLN A 742 -7.62 -13.62 -9.16
C GLN A 742 -8.70 -14.45 -9.87
N ALA A 743 -8.41 -14.90 -11.10
CA ALA A 743 -9.33 -15.69 -11.94
C ALA A 743 -9.82 -16.99 -11.28
N GLU A 744 -8.96 -17.61 -10.47
CA GLU A 744 -9.25 -18.85 -9.74
C GLU A 744 -9.77 -18.50 -8.33
N GLY A 745 -11.07 -18.70 -8.10
CA GLY A 745 -11.72 -18.46 -6.81
C GLY A 745 -13.08 -17.74 -6.86
N VAL A 746 -13.62 -17.51 -8.06
CA VAL A 746 -15.00 -17.03 -8.27
C VAL A 746 -15.97 -18.19 -8.38
#